data_AF-A0A318MWN8-F1
#
_entry.id   AF-A0A318MWN8-F1
#
_cell.length_a   1.000
_cell.length_b   1.000
_cell.length_c   1.000
_cell.angle_alpha   90.00
_cell.angle_beta   90.00
_cell.angle_gamma   90.00
#
_symmetry.space_group_name_H-M   'P 1'
#
loop_
_entity.id
_entity.type
_entity.pdbx_description
1 polymer ?
#
loop_
_entity_poly.entity_id
_entity_poly.type
_entity_poly.pdbx_seq_one_letter_code
_entity_poly.pdbx_strand_id
1 'polypeptide(L)'
;MMYAYPLPKKDFLVFILALLIIFITPLAQAKTDILRVGIDLTYAPFAYLENNQPEGFDPDFMRLLASKGNKTAQFNDTRIENIIIGLESGHYDVVASALYVNETRAKQVDFIPYLQTGGVLLVRKEDNFNPQNITDLCNKKVSSMKGAAWIEIINQISETYCKTHNLGAIVVKEYPSAPEASQALLARGVDVQYEDAAVAQMVIAQLNHELKITSKHMLNPVLIGLAVRKNDISIKQDLVGLIKQVRETGQYDALVKQYNLAYPNQSLLASNQQFIITDLNGDLKNRDVVTSQGFDWHYFVSQLVNPNFIKASWTVTKLSIIAWTCALLFGLLLALGNRAKNPILQNLTTSYIWLYRSLPLLVLLIYIYSLPRFWEASSVVLSDPFWAGLIALILSESAYMAEIHRGALQAIPHGQIEAGKALGIRYWAIQTKIIFPQALRIALPPLTNQLVTIVKLTSLLSVISLTEILLVGQQLYTRNFLVIETLTVVAIYYVAIVTIVTWLIKRFEIYLDVTKRKNKQPEKLTSLTSFSNTETTSILSNNQKSKFVLELANLNKYYGHTQVLKNINLNVCWGNVISIIGPSGSGKTTLIRSINGLTHLDEGTIKLEGTPFIQGHKNPNKEFYERIVHLGMVFQNYNLFPHKTVLDNLLLAPDYHKMDKEESKRSALILLDKVGMIDHAFKYPHQLSGGQQQRVAIARALVMKPSIILFDEPTSALDPELVNEVLSVIAQLAAEGMTMLIVTHEMSFAFKVSNRIIFMENGEIIHDDSPDAIRKSSDKRLQQFLNQCEH
;
A
#
# COMPACT_ATOMS: atom_id res chain seq x y z
N MET A 1 -11.01 -13.31 -20.90
CA MET A 1 -10.24 -13.37 -22.15
C MET A 1 -10.77 -12.28 -23.07
N MET A 2 -10.01 -11.21 -23.27
CA MET A 2 -10.35 -10.12 -24.20
C MET A 2 -9.21 -10.09 -25.22
N TYR A 3 -9.51 -10.43 -26.47
CA TYR A 3 -8.53 -10.48 -27.56
C TYR A 3 -8.11 -9.05 -27.92
N ALA A 4 -6.84 -8.71 -27.68
CA ALA A 4 -6.20 -7.54 -28.23
C ALA A 4 -5.65 -7.88 -29.63
N TYR A 5 -6.16 -7.22 -30.66
CA TYR A 5 -5.57 -7.27 -32.00
C TYR A 5 -4.23 -6.52 -32.01
N PRO A 6 -3.16 -7.06 -32.64
CA PRO A 6 -1.92 -6.33 -32.80
C PRO A 6 -2.06 -5.35 -33.98
N LEU A 7 -1.94 -4.05 -33.71
CA LEU A 7 -1.76 -3.05 -34.77
C LEU A 7 -0.43 -3.32 -35.51
N PRO A 8 -0.39 -3.22 -36.86
CA PRO A 8 0.81 -3.49 -37.63
C PRO A 8 1.89 -2.44 -37.37
N LYS A 9 3.13 -2.90 -37.14
CA LYS A 9 4.32 -2.09 -36.76
C LYS A 9 4.59 -0.86 -37.64
N LYS A 10 4.09 -0.82 -38.88
CA LYS A 10 4.28 0.31 -39.80
C LYS A 10 3.48 1.54 -39.38
N ASP A 11 2.27 1.37 -38.87
CA ASP A 11 1.40 2.50 -38.49
C ASP A 11 1.88 3.16 -37.20
N PHE A 12 2.46 2.37 -36.28
CA PHE A 12 3.07 2.90 -35.06
C PHE A 12 4.33 3.73 -35.34
N LEU A 13 5.15 3.30 -36.30
CA LEU A 13 6.34 4.06 -36.71
C LEU A 13 5.97 5.36 -37.44
N VAL A 14 4.95 5.32 -38.30
CA VAL A 14 4.42 6.51 -39.00
C VAL A 14 3.76 7.48 -38.01
N PHE A 15 3.06 6.97 -36.99
CA PHE A 15 2.47 7.80 -35.93
C PHE A 15 3.55 8.46 -35.05
N ILE A 16 4.62 7.73 -34.72
CA ILE A 16 5.79 8.28 -34.00
C ILE A 16 6.56 9.29 -34.86
N LEU A 17 6.75 9.03 -36.16
CA LEU A 17 7.37 9.98 -37.09
C LEU A 17 6.50 11.22 -37.31
N ALA A 18 5.17 11.08 -37.36
CA ALA A 18 4.25 12.22 -37.45
C ALA A 18 4.28 13.07 -36.17
N LEU A 19 4.36 12.44 -34.99
CA LEU A 19 4.57 13.12 -33.71
C LEU A 19 5.94 13.82 -33.64
N LEU A 20 7.00 13.21 -34.19
CA LEU A 20 8.34 13.82 -34.26
C LEU A 20 8.43 14.97 -35.26
N ILE A 21 7.70 14.93 -36.37
CA ILE A 21 7.67 16.01 -37.38
C ILE A 21 6.93 17.24 -36.84
N ILE A 22 5.95 17.07 -35.95
CA ILE A 22 5.29 18.19 -35.24
C ILE A 22 6.27 18.94 -34.31
N PHE A 23 7.38 18.31 -33.89
CA PHE A 23 8.39 18.93 -33.02
C PHE A 23 9.58 19.59 -33.77
N ILE A 24 9.69 19.48 -35.10
CA ILE A 24 10.90 19.89 -35.84
C ILE A 24 10.64 21.02 -36.85
N THR A 25 9.41 21.50 -37.03
CA THR A 25 9.19 22.71 -37.84
C THR A 25 9.57 23.96 -37.04
N PRO A 26 10.59 24.75 -37.47
CA PRO A 26 10.78 26.07 -36.90
C PRO A 26 9.56 26.90 -37.32
N LEU A 27 8.76 27.37 -36.36
CA LEU A 27 7.73 28.35 -36.64
C LEU A 27 8.41 29.56 -37.29
N ALA A 28 8.13 29.76 -38.57
CA ALA A 28 8.48 30.99 -39.26
C ALA A 28 7.91 32.17 -38.46
N GLN A 29 8.80 33.05 -38.01
CA GLN A 29 8.48 34.20 -37.18
C GLN A 29 7.74 35.24 -38.02
N ALA A 30 6.41 35.10 -38.09
CA ALA A 30 5.53 36.14 -38.59
C ALA A 30 5.58 37.32 -37.60
N LYS A 31 5.64 38.55 -38.13
CA LYS A 31 5.32 39.76 -37.35
C LYS A 31 3.89 39.62 -36.84
N THR A 32 3.71 39.19 -35.60
CA THR A 32 2.38 39.04 -35.01
C THR A 32 1.97 40.35 -34.35
N ASP A 33 0.77 40.84 -34.70
CA ASP A 33 0.05 41.92 -34.01
C ASP A 33 -0.40 41.52 -32.58
N ILE A 34 0.24 40.52 -31.99
CA ILE A 34 -0.10 39.89 -30.71
C ILE A 34 1.15 39.89 -29.83
N LEU A 35 1.01 40.41 -28.61
CA LEU A 35 1.97 40.29 -27.53
C LEU A 35 1.49 39.17 -26.59
N ARG A 36 2.19 38.02 -26.58
CA ARG A 36 1.84 36.89 -25.71
C ARG A 36 2.41 37.13 -24.32
N VAL A 37 1.54 37.17 -23.32
CA VAL A 37 1.89 37.49 -21.93
C VAL A 37 1.64 36.26 -21.07
N GLY A 38 2.70 35.71 -20.47
CA GLY A 38 2.58 34.72 -19.41
C GLY A 38 2.15 35.42 -18.11
N ILE A 39 1.09 34.92 -17.49
CA ILE A 39 0.50 35.53 -16.29
C ILE A 39 -0.10 34.46 -15.38
N ASP A 40 -0.06 34.65 -14.05
CA ASP A 40 -0.80 33.82 -13.08
C ASP A 40 -2.06 34.57 -12.63
N LEU A 41 -3.24 34.10 -13.07
CA LEU A 41 -4.52 34.77 -12.80
C LEU A 41 -5.17 34.36 -11.47
N THR A 42 -4.36 34.07 -10.45
CA THR A 42 -4.88 33.64 -9.13
C THR A 42 -4.66 34.61 -7.98
N TYR A 43 -4.03 35.77 -8.23
CA TYR A 43 -3.60 36.71 -7.20
C TYR A 43 -4.17 38.12 -7.40
N ALA A 44 -5.36 38.37 -6.85
CA ALA A 44 -5.91 39.72 -6.75
C ALA A 44 -5.11 40.58 -5.74
N PRO A 45 -4.87 41.88 -6.01
CA PRO A 45 -5.36 42.67 -7.14
C PRO A 45 -4.40 42.75 -8.35
N PHE A 46 -3.31 41.98 -8.34
CA PHE A 46 -2.30 42.02 -9.39
C PHE A 46 -2.79 41.37 -10.70
N ALA A 47 -3.32 40.16 -10.61
CA ALA A 47 -3.81 39.40 -11.76
C ALA A 47 -4.83 38.34 -11.29
N TYR A 48 -6.08 38.44 -11.75
CA TYR A 48 -7.13 37.50 -11.40
C TYR A 48 -8.15 37.33 -12.53
N LEU A 49 -8.96 36.27 -12.48
CA LEU A 49 -10.07 36.07 -13.41
C LEU A 49 -11.36 36.69 -12.85
N GLU A 50 -11.96 37.60 -13.60
CA GLU A 50 -13.30 38.13 -13.35
C GLU A 50 -14.13 37.98 -14.62
N ASN A 51 -15.30 37.35 -14.52
CA ASN A 51 -16.17 37.05 -15.68
C ASN A 51 -15.43 36.37 -16.86
N ASN A 52 -14.47 35.48 -16.54
CA ASN A 52 -13.63 34.77 -17.50
C ASN A 52 -12.69 35.68 -18.33
N GLN A 53 -12.42 36.90 -17.85
CA GLN A 53 -11.44 37.84 -18.41
C GLN A 53 -10.31 38.09 -17.41
N PRO A 54 -9.05 38.22 -17.89
CA PRO A 54 -7.92 38.68 -17.08
C PRO A 54 -8.10 40.13 -16.62
N GLU A 55 -8.25 40.32 -15.31
CA GLU A 55 -8.38 41.62 -14.65
C GLU A 55 -7.31 41.83 -13.57
N GLY A 56 -7.05 43.08 -13.22
CA GLY A 56 -6.02 43.50 -12.28
C GLY A 56 -4.92 44.35 -12.91
N PHE A 57 -3.95 44.74 -12.08
CA PHE A 57 -2.88 45.65 -12.51
C PHE A 57 -2.05 45.11 -13.68
N ASP A 58 -1.60 43.86 -13.61
CA ASP A 58 -0.74 43.25 -14.63
C ASP A 58 -1.48 43.11 -15.98
N PRO A 59 -2.74 42.60 -16.05
CA PRO A 59 -3.51 42.61 -17.29
C PRO A 59 -3.77 44.01 -17.85
N ASP A 60 -4.16 44.97 -17.02
CA ASP A 60 -4.42 46.34 -17.45
C ASP A 60 -3.17 47.01 -18.01
N PHE A 61 -2.03 46.86 -17.32
CA PHE A 61 -0.75 47.41 -17.76
C PHE A 61 -0.30 46.81 -19.09
N MET A 62 -0.45 45.50 -19.26
CA MET A 62 -0.07 44.83 -20.50
C MET A 62 -1.01 45.16 -21.66
N ARG A 63 -2.32 45.36 -21.43
CA ARG A 63 -3.25 45.90 -22.42
C ARG A 63 -2.85 47.32 -22.84
N LEU A 64 -2.47 48.16 -21.89
CA LEU A 64 -1.99 49.52 -22.15
C LEU A 64 -0.70 49.52 -22.99
N LEU A 65 0.29 48.69 -22.65
CA LEU A 65 1.51 48.54 -23.43
C LEU A 65 1.26 48.01 -24.85
N ALA A 66 0.43 46.96 -24.97
CA ALA A 66 0.09 46.38 -26.27
C ALA A 66 -0.62 47.40 -27.17
N SER A 67 -1.64 48.09 -26.66
CA SER A 67 -2.37 49.11 -27.43
C SER A 67 -1.46 50.25 -27.91
N LYS A 68 -0.48 50.67 -27.09
CA LYS A 68 0.50 51.69 -27.48
C LYS A 68 1.45 51.21 -28.57
N GLY A 69 1.79 49.93 -28.56
CA GLY A 69 2.61 49.27 -29.58
C GLY A 69 1.85 48.81 -30.83
N ASN A 70 0.58 49.19 -31.00
CA ASN A 70 -0.33 48.69 -32.04
C ASN A 70 -0.44 47.14 -32.06
N LYS A 71 -0.36 46.52 -30.88
CA LYS A 71 -0.53 45.08 -30.67
C LYS A 71 -1.75 44.80 -29.79
N THR A 72 -2.19 43.54 -29.78
CA THR A 72 -3.19 43.01 -28.86
C THR A 72 -2.51 42.14 -27.81
N ALA A 73 -2.88 42.29 -26.53
CA ALA A 73 -2.35 41.45 -25.46
C ALA A 73 -3.11 40.12 -25.41
N GLN A 74 -2.41 39.01 -25.56
CA GLN A 74 -2.95 37.67 -25.34
C GLN A 74 -2.40 37.13 -24.03
N PHE A 75 -3.28 36.81 -23.09
CA PHE A 75 -2.90 36.29 -21.78
C PHE A 75 -2.90 34.77 -21.77
N ASN A 76 -1.75 34.21 -21.41
CA ASN A 76 -1.55 32.77 -21.27
C ASN A 76 -1.43 32.45 -19.78
N ASP A 77 -2.55 32.02 -19.19
CA ASP A 77 -2.62 31.66 -17.77
C ASP A 77 -1.72 30.46 -17.46
N THR A 78 -0.84 30.63 -16.48
CA THR A 78 0.02 29.56 -15.98
C THR A 78 0.38 29.84 -14.53
N ARG A 79 0.67 28.78 -13.78
CA ARG A 79 1.08 28.93 -12.40
C ARG A 79 2.44 29.59 -12.30
N ILE A 80 2.61 30.47 -11.32
CA ILE A 80 3.82 31.26 -11.11
C ILE A 80 5.09 30.40 -11.08
N GLU A 81 5.03 29.15 -10.60
CA GLU A 81 6.17 28.23 -10.59
C GLU A 81 6.67 27.80 -11.98
N ASN A 82 5.81 27.78 -13.00
CA ASN A 82 6.15 27.36 -14.35
C ASN A 82 6.36 28.55 -15.30
N ILE A 83 6.18 29.78 -14.79
CA ILE A 83 6.06 30.98 -15.62
C ILE A 83 7.40 31.39 -16.28
N ILE A 84 8.52 31.12 -15.62
CA ILE A 84 9.84 31.40 -16.22
C ILE A 84 10.19 30.31 -17.25
N ILE A 85 9.89 29.05 -16.95
CA ILE A 85 10.12 27.93 -17.87
C ILE A 85 9.33 28.11 -19.16
N GLY A 86 8.07 28.56 -19.05
CA GLY A 86 7.25 28.83 -20.24
C GLY A 86 7.79 29.99 -21.08
N LEU A 87 8.37 31.02 -20.44
CA LEU A 87 9.05 32.13 -21.12
C LEU A 87 10.28 31.64 -21.89
N GLU A 88 11.14 30.84 -21.24
CA GLU A 88 12.35 30.27 -21.85
C GLU A 88 12.03 29.31 -23.00
N SER A 89 10.95 28.54 -22.86
CA SER A 89 10.48 27.58 -23.88
C SER A 89 9.73 28.24 -25.04
N GLY A 90 9.54 29.56 -25.01
CA GLY A 90 8.90 30.31 -26.11
C GLY A 90 7.37 30.28 -26.13
N HIS A 91 6.72 29.85 -25.05
CA HIS A 91 5.25 29.81 -24.95
C HIS A 91 4.62 31.22 -24.95
N TYR A 92 5.35 32.22 -24.45
CA TYR A 92 4.98 33.63 -24.47
C TYR A 92 6.22 34.52 -24.61
N ASP A 93 5.99 35.80 -24.86
CA ASP A 93 7.01 36.80 -25.21
C ASP A 93 7.53 37.54 -23.98
N VAL A 94 6.67 37.76 -23.00
CA VAL A 94 6.94 38.48 -21.75
C VAL A 94 6.13 37.88 -20.62
N VAL A 95 6.63 37.98 -19.39
CA VAL A 95 5.87 37.63 -18.18
C VAL A 95 5.55 38.88 -17.39
N ALA A 96 4.26 39.02 -17.05
CA ALA A 96 3.73 40.07 -16.18
C ALA A 96 2.89 39.40 -15.10
N SER A 97 3.51 39.11 -13.95
CA SER A 97 2.89 38.35 -12.86
C SER A 97 3.51 38.71 -11.51
N ALA A 98 3.65 40.01 -11.25
CA ALA A 98 4.25 40.57 -10.04
C ALA A 98 5.59 39.92 -9.59
N LEU A 99 6.45 39.54 -10.54
CA LEU A 99 7.68 38.80 -10.23
C LEU A 99 8.71 39.67 -9.51
N TYR A 100 9.07 39.27 -8.28
CA TYR A 100 10.17 39.89 -7.54
C TYR A 100 11.50 39.67 -8.24
N VAL A 101 12.24 40.76 -8.42
CA VAL A 101 13.61 40.75 -8.95
C VAL A 101 14.55 40.25 -7.85
N ASN A 102 15.30 39.19 -8.13
CA ASN A 102 16.37 38.69 -7.26
C ASN A 102 17.51 38.11 -8.08
N GLU A 103 18.66 37.88 -7.44
CA GLU A 103 19.87 37.38 -8.10
C GLU A 103 19.63 36.07 -8.86
N THR A 104 18.97 35.09 -8.23
CA THR A 104 18.76 33.77 -8.82
C THR A 104 17.92 33.83 -10.09
N ARG A 105 16.83 34.61 -10.08
CA ARG A 105 15.96 34.77 -11.25
C ARG A 105 16.62 35.59 -12.34
N ALA A 106 17.41 36.61 -11.98
CA ALA A 106 18.17 37.43 -12.93
C ALA A 106 19.28 36.63 -13.67
N LYS A 107 19.65 35.44 -13.16
CA LYS A 107 20.50 34.49 -13.91
C LYS A 107 19.74 33.77 -15.04
N GLN A 108 18.43 33.60 -14.92
CA GLN A 108 17.59 32.90 -15.91
C GLN A 108 16.97 33.86 -16.94
N VAL A 109 16.35 34.94 -16.46
CA VAL A 109 15.62 35.92 -17.28
C VAL A 109 16.17 37.32 -17.11
N ASP A 110 15.85 38.20 -18.05
CA ASP A 110 16.14 39.62 -17.93
C ASP A 110 14.91 40.37 -17.43
N PHE A 111 15.13 41.26 -16.45
CA PHE A 111 14.05 42.03 -15.83
C PHE A 111 13.99 43.48 -16.32
N ILE A 112 12.82 43.90 -16.75
CA ILE A 112 12.47 45.30 -17.01
C ILE A 112 11.63 45.81 -15.83
N PRO A 113 12.13 46.76 -15.02
CA PRO A 113 11.40 47.25 -13.85
C PRO A 113 10.15 48.02 -14.29
N TYR A 114 9.01 47.64 -13.73
CA TYR A 114 7.72 48.29 -14.04
C TYR A 114 6.85 48.54 -12.83
N LEU A 115 7.22 48.03 -11.65
CA LEU A 115 6.42 48.15 -10.45
C LEU A 115 7.29 48.03 -9.20
N GLN A 116 6.96 48.76 -8.13
CA GLN A 116 7.42 48.42 -6.78
C GLN A 116 6.22 48.13 -5.89
N THR A 117 6.36 47.12 -5.04
CA THR A 117 5.43 46.86 -3.94
C THR A 117 6.19 46.78 -2.63
N GLY A 118 5.48 46.71 -1.51
CA GLY A 118 6.09 46.51 -0.21
C GLY A 118 5.03 46.36 0.88
N GLY A 119 5.52 46.17 2.10
CA GLY A 119 4.67 46.05 3.26
C GLY A 119 4.01 47.35 3.68
N VAL A 120 2.80 47.26 4.20
CA VAL A 120 2.11 48.34 4.90
C VAL A 120 1.53 47.83 6.20
N LEU A 121 1.31 48.75 7.13
CA LEU A 121 0.73 48.45 8.43
C LEU A 121 -0.73 48.88 8.47
N LEU A 122 -1.63 47.93 8.71
CA LEU A 122 -3.05 48.20 8.92
C LEU A 122 -3.41 48.19 10.41
N VAL A 123 -4.21 49.16 10.81
CA VAL A 123 -4.86 49.21 12.13
C VAL A 123 -6.35 49.52 11.95
N ARG A 124 -7.14 49.36 13.03
CA ARG A 124 -8.55 49.76 13.02
C ARG A 124 -8.67 51.27 12.89
N LYS A 125 -9.66 51.75 12.15
CA LYS A 125 -9.84 53.18 11.87
C LYS A 125 -10.00 54.00 13.15
N GLU A 126 -10.71 53.46 14.15
CA GLU A 126 -10.93 54.08 15.45
C GLU A 126 -9.72 54.06 16.41
N ASP A 127 -8.68 53.28 16.11
CA ASP A 127 -7.51 53.21 16.99
C ASP A 127 -6.64 54.48 16.88
N ASN A 128 -6.16 54.96 18.03
CA ASN A 128 -5.16 56.03 18.13
C ASN A 128 -3.72 55.53 17.87
N PHE A 129 -3.53 54.21 17.79
CA PHE A 129 -2.25 53.59 17.48
C PHE A 129 -1.93 53.76 15.99
N ASN A 130 -0.78 54.37 15.66
CA ASN A 130 -0.45 54.75 14.28
C ASN A 130 1.03 54.43 13.94
N PRO A 131 1.40 53.14 13.90
CA PRO A 131 2.80 52.74 13.69
C PRO A 131 3.28 53.15 12.30
N GLN A 132 4.55 53.55 12.22
CA GLN A 132 5.19 53.98 10.97
C GLN A 132 6.25 52.98 10.50
N ASN A 133 6.95 52.33 11.43
CA ASN A 133 8.04 51.39 11.16
C ASN A 133 7.80 50.05 11.88
N ILE A 134 8.52 49.00 11.46
CA ILE A 134 8.43 47.66 12.09
C ILE A 134 8.88 47.71 13.57
N THR A 135 9.80 48.61 13.92
CA THR A 135 10.25 48.83 15.30
C THR A 135 9.14 49.33 16.23
N ASP A 136 8.11 49.98 15.69
CA ASP A 136 6.96 50.47 16.47
C ASP A 136 6.03 49.32 16.90
N LEU A 137 6.27 48.12 16.38
CA LEU A 137 5.50 46.90 16.66
C LEU A 137 6.06 46.12 17.86
N CYS A 138 7.16 46.56 18.48
CA CYS A 138 7.64 45.92 19.71
C CYS A 138 6.52 45.91 20.76
N ASN A 139 6.37 44.79 21.46
CA ASN A 139 5.30 44.52 22.44
C ASN A 139 3.88 44.48 21.83
N LYS A 140 3.74 44.26 20.52
CA LYS A 140 2.45 44.11 19.82
C LYS A 140 2.25 42.73 19.23
N LYS A 141 0.99 42.37 19.03
CA LYS A 141 0.56 41.20 18.26
C LYS A 141 0.30 41.61 16.81
N VAL A 142 1.01 40.98 15.88
CA VAL A 142 0.94 41.28 14.45
C VAL A 142 0.24 40.12 13.74
N SER A 143 -0.84 40.36 13.00
CA SER A 143 -1.37 39.36 12.06
C SER A 143 -0.67 39.46 10.71
N SER A 144 -0.50 38.31 10.06
CA SER A 144 -0.12 38.25 8.65
C SER A 144 -0.54 36.92 8.02
N MET A 145 -0.52 36.87 6.68
CA MET A 145 -0.78 35.63 5.95
C MET A 145 0.33 34.61 6.22
N LYS A 146 -0.05 33.36 6.44
CA LYS A 146 0.85 32.25 6.74
C LYS A 146 1.89 32.09 5.64
N GLY A 147 3.16 32.04 6.03
CA GLY A 147 4.28 31.92 5.09
C GLY A 147 4.66 33.21 4.35
N ALA A 148 4.13 34.38 4.72
CA ALA A 148 4.56 35.64 4.15
C ALA A 148 6.06 35.92 4.40
N ALA A 149 6.76 36.43 3.38
CA ALA A 149 8.21 36.58 3.40
C ALA A 149 8.74 37.52 4.51
N TRP A 150 7.94 38.49 4.94
CA TRP A 150 8.31 39.45 5.98
C TRP A 150 8.18 38.90 7.41
N ILE A 151 7.59 37.72 7.63
CA ILE A 151 7.50 37.11 8.97
C ILE A 151 8.89 36.87 9.55
N GLU A 152 9.83 36.39 8.74
CA GLU A 152 11.21 36.21 9.16
C GLU A 152 11.87 37.53 9.54
N ILE A 153 11.63 38.59 8.76
CA ILE A 153 12.15 39.94 9.01
C ILE A 153 11.61 40.48 10.34
N ILE A 154 10.31 40.32 10.59
CA ILE A 154 9.68 40.74 11.86
C ILE A 154 10.29 39.99 13.03
N ASN A 155 10.50 38.67 12.90
CA ASN A 155 11.12 37.85 13.93
C ASN A 155 12.57 38.27 14.19
N GLN A 156 13.36 38.50 13.14
CA GLN A 156 14.74 39.00 13.26
C GLN A 156 14.78 40.36 13.97
N ILE A 157 13.90 41.30 13.65
CA ILE A 157 13.82 42.62 14.31
C ILE A 157 13.38 42.47 15.77
N SER A 158 12.42 41.58 16.05
CA SER A 158 11.99 41.24 17.41
C SER A 158 13.18 40.77 18.27
N GLU A 159 14.09 39.97 17.71
CA GLU A 159 15.28 39.48 18.43
C GLU A 159 16.44 40.47 18.49
N THR A 160 16.73 41.17 17.40
CA THR A 160 17.92 42.01 17.26
C THR A 160 17.71 43.45 17.72
N TYR A 161 16.50 43.99 17.60
CA TYR A 161 16.16 45.36 17.97
C TYR A 161 15.31 45.42 19.25
N CYS A 162 14.17 44.72 19.31
CA CYS A 162 13.28 44.84 20.48
C CYS A 162 13.96 44.32 21.77
N LYS A 163 14.59 43.14 21.73
CA LYS A 163 15.32 42.61 22.90
C LYS A 163 16.52 43.48 23.31
N THR A 164 17.28 44.02 22.36
CA THR A 164 18.46 44.87 22.67
C THR A 164 18.10 46.23 23.25
N HIS A 165 16.89 46.74 22.96
CA HIS A 165 16.37 47.99 23.49
C HIS A 165 15.43 47.80 24.70
N ASN A 166 15.42 46.61 25.34
CA ASN A 166 14.54 46.26 26.47
C ASN A 166 13.03 46.45 26.20
N LEU A 167 12.61 46.30 24.94
CA LEU A 167 11.21 46.30 24.53
C LEU A 167 10.67 44.87 24.43
N GLY A 168 9.36 44.69 24.67
CA GLY A 168 8.70 43.39 24.54
C GLY A 168 8.80 42.83 23.12
N ALA A 169 8.85 41.50 22.99
CA ALA A 169 8.92 40.84 21.69
C ALA A 169 7.66 41.10 20.84
N ILE A 170 7.84 41.14 19.53
CA ILE A 170 6.74 41.13 18.56
C ILE A 170 6.18 39.69 18.49
N VAL A 171 4.87 39.55 18.63
CA VAL A 171 4.18 38.24 18.55
C VAL A 171 3.44 38.14 17.22
N VAL A 172 3.96 37.36 16.29
CA VAL A 172 3.31 37.15 14.99
C VAL A 172 2.25 36.04 15.10
N LYS A 173 1.04 36.32 14.63
CA LYS A 173 -0.03 35.35 14.44
C LYS A 173 -0.28 35.16 12.95
N GLU A 174 -0.10 33.94 12.48
CA GLU A 174 -0.26 33.58 11.08
C GLU A 174 -1.68 33.11 10.79
N TYR A 175 -2.25 33.58 9.68
CA TYR A 175 -3.59 33.22 9.22
C TYR A 175 -3.55 32.66 7.79
N PRO A 176 -4.42 31.70 7.43
CA PRO A 176 -4.47 31.15 6.07
C PRO A 176 -4.65 32.17 4.94
N SER A 177 -5.32 33.31 5.19
CA SER A 177 -5.54 34.36 4.18
C SER A 177 -5.51 35.78 4.75
N ALA A 178 -5.27 36.78 3.89
CA ALA A 178 -5.29 38.20 4.27
C ALA A 178 -6.64 38.66 4.85
N PRO A 179 -7.82 38.29 4.31
CA PRO A 179 -9.10 38.62 4.93
C PRO A 179 -9.28 38.04 6.33
N GLU A 180 -8.84 36.80 6.59
CA GLU A 180 -8.89 36.20 7.93
C GLU A 180 -7.96 36.91 8.92
N ALA A 181 -6.76 37.29 8.48
CA ALA A 181 -5.84 38.12 9.27
C ALA A 181 -6.45 39.48 9.65
N SER A 182 -7.25 40.04 8.73
CA SER A 182 -7.96 41.32 8.89
C SER A 182 -9.15 41.21 9.83
N GLN A 183 -9.91 40.11 9.74
CA GLN A 183 -10.99 39.81 10.68
C GLN A 183 -10.45 39.65 12.11
N ALA A 184 -9.30 39.01 12.29
CA ALA A 184 -8.65 38.93 13.61
C ALA A 184 -8.24 40.31 14.16
N LEU A 185 -7.85 41.24 13.28
CA LEU A 185 -7.56 42.62 13.66
C LEU A 185 -8.83 43.37 14.07
N LEU A 186 -9.93 43.24 13.32
CA LEU A 186 -11.23 43.82 13.71
C LEU A 186 -11.75 43.24 15.03
N ALA A 187 -11.58 41.93 15.25
CA ALA A 187 -11.98 41.23 16.47
C ALA A 187 -11.06 41.51 17.69
N ARG A 188 -10.07 42.41 17.55
CA ARG A 188 -9.09 42.75 18.59
C ARG A 188 -8.26 41.56 19.08
N GLY A 189 -8.13 40.51 18.27
CA GLY A 189 -7.26 39.36 18.53
C GLY A 189 -5.77 39.64 18.29
N VAL A 190 -5.49 40.71 17.53
CA VAL A 190 -4.17 41.30 17.24
C VAL A 190 -4.26 42.84 17.26
N ASP A 191 -3.10 43.49 17.33
CA ASP A 191 -2.99 44.95 17.43
C ASP A 191 -2.77 45.64 16.07
N VAL A 192 -2.14 44.95 15.12
CA VAL A 192 -1.79 45.46 13.80
C VAL A 192 -1.72 44.30 12.81
N GLN A 193 -1.96 44.56 11.53
CA GLN A 193 -1.68 43.62 10.45
C GLN A 193 -0.54 44.15 9.58
N TYR A 194 0.40 43.28 9.23
CA TYR A 194 1.41 43.56 8.20
C TYR A 194 0.98 42.87 6.91
N GLU A 195 0.76 43.66 5.86
CA GLU A 195 0.23 43.17 4.57
C GLU A 195 0.92 43.85 3.38
N ASP A 196 0.83 43.25 2.19
CA ASP A 196 1.24 43.90 0.94
C ASP A 196 0.35 45.14 0.64
N ALA A 197 0.97 46.23 0.16
CA ALA A 197 0.30 47.50 -0.10
C ALA A 197 -0.91 47.40 -1.04
N ALA A 198 -0.85 46.54 -2.05
CA ALA A 198 -1.92 46.36 -3.02
C ALA A 198 -3.07 45.53 -2.42
N VAL A 199 -2.72 44.45 -1.72
CA VAL A 199 -3.69 43.56 -1.05
C VAL A 199 -4.41 44.31 0.08
N ALA A 200 -3.69 45.14 0.83
CA ALA A 200 -4.22 45.93 1.93
C ALA A 200 -5.40 46.81 1.49
N GLN A 201 -5.33 47.45 0.33
CA GLN A 201 -6.43 48.28 -0.17
C GLN A 201 -7.65 47.47 -0.58
N MET A 202 -7.44 46.36 -1.28
CA MET A 202 -8.53 45.46 -1.65
C MET A 202 -9.29 44.98 -0.40
N VAL A 203 -8.54 44.58 0.63
CA VAL A 203 -9.10 44.17 1.92
C VAL A 203 -9.86 45.31 2.62
N ILE A 204 -9.30 46.53 2.66
CA ILE A 204 -9.97 47.70 3.24
C ILE A 204 -11.30 47.98 2.51
N ALA A 205 -11.31 47.89 1.19
CA ALA A 205 -12.51 48.11 0.37
C ALA A 205 -13.58 47.04 0.64
N GLN A 206 -13.18 45.77 0.75
CA GLN A 206 -14.09 44.65 1.07
C GLN A 206 -14.67 44.74 2.50
N LEU A 207 -13.93 45.33 3.44
CA LEU A 207 -14.32 45.47 4.84
C LEU A 207 -14.91 46.85 5.16
N ASN A 208 -15.64 47.45 4.21
CA ASN A 208 -16.35 48.73 4.38
C ASN A 208 -15.49 49.88 4.95
N HIS A 209 -14.18 49.87 4.70
CA HIS A 209 -13.23 50.88 5.18
C HIS A 209 -13.15 51.01 6.71
N GLU A 210 -13.36 49.91 7.45
CA GLU A 210 -13.16 49.86 8.91
C GLU A 210 -11.68 49.84 9.33
N LEU A 211 -10.78 49.53 8.39
CA LEU A 211 -9.33 49.53 8.58
C LEU A 211 -8.69 50.73 7.88
N LYS A 212 -7.54 51.18 8.39
CA LYS A 212 -6.72 52.23 7.77
C LYS A 212 -5.26 51.81 7.67
N ILE A 213 -4.60 52.22 6.59
CA ILE A 213 -3.14 52.12 6.45
C ILE A 213 -2.50 53.24 7.29
N THR A 214 -1.50 52.89 8.09
CA THR A 214 -0.82 53.80 9.02
C THR A 214 0.56 54.21 8.55
N SER A 215 1.29 53.30 7.93
CA SER A 215 2.61 53.55 7.37
C SER A 215 2.56 54.54 6.20
N LYS A 216 3.27 55.68 6.31
CA LYS A 216 3.36 56.70 5.25
C LYS A 216 4.14 56.24 4.01
N HIS A 217 5.03 55.26 4.17
CA HIS A 217 5.85 54.69 3.10
C HIS A 217 5.77 53.17 3.13
N MET A 218 6.00 52.53 1.99
CA MET A 218 6.12 51.07 1.91
C MET A 218 7.32 50.60 2.74
N LEU A 219 7.08 49.65 3.63
CA LEU A 219 8.10 48.98 4.43
C LEU A 219 8.73 47.86 3.61
N ASN A 220 10.06 47.86 3.54
CA ASN A 220 10.85 46.89 2.75
C ASN A 220 10.37 46.80 1.30
N PRO A 221 10.49 47.88 0.50
CA PRO A 221 10.03 47.87 -0.87
C PRO A 221 10.81 46.83 -1.70
N VAL A 222 10.08 46.07 -2.51
CA VAL A 222 10.59 45.02 -3.38
C VAL A 222 10.37 45.45 -4.83
N LEU A 223 11.41 45.27 -5.64
CA LEU A 223 11.35 45.58 -7.07
C LEU A 223 10.62 44.46 -7.81
N ILE A 224 9.62 44.83 -8.60
CA ILE A 224 8.91 43.94 -9.51
C ILE A 224 9.30 44.27 -10.95
N GLY A 225 9.61 43.22 -11.72
CA GLY A 225 10.07 43.35 -13.11
C GLY A 225 9.28 42.47 -14.06
N LEU A 226 9.05 42.98 -15.29
CA LEU A 226 8.62 42.16 -16.41
C LEU A 226 9.80 41.26 -16.78
N ALA A 227 9.56 39.96 -16.86
CA ALA A 227 10.60 39.03 -17.28
C ALA A 227 10.53 38.82 -18.80
N VAL A 228 11.69 38.92 -19.44
CA VAL A 228 11.89 38.66 -20.87
C VAL A 228 13.09 37.72 -21.07
N ARG A 229 13.09 36.98 -22.18
CA ARG A 229 14.21 36.08 -22.50
C ARG A 229 15.50 36.86 -22.70
N LYS A 230 16.61 36.33 -22.18
CA LYS A 230 17.95 36.94 -22.30
C LYS A 230 18.41 37.16 -23.73
N ASN A 231 18.00 36.31 -24.66
CA ASN A 231 18.46 36.38 -26.05
C ASN A 231 17.53 37.23 -26.94
N ASP A 232 16.42 37.75 -26.41
CA ASP A 232 15.39 38.43 -27.19
C ASP A 232 15.55 39.96 -27.16
N ILE A 233 16.55 40.44 -27.90
CA ILE A 233 16.93 41.86 -27.93
C ILE A 233 15.80 42.75 -28.51
N SER A 234 15.06 42.23 -29.50
CA SER A 234 13.97 42.97 -30.15
C SER A 234 12.83 43.27 -29.17
N ILE A 235 12.39 42.28 -28.38
CA ILE A 235 11.29 42.46 -27.43
C ILE A 235 11.71 43.38 -26.27
N LYS A 236 12.96 43.28 -25.83
CA LYS A 236 13.51 44.19 -24.81
C LYS A 236 13.46 45.65 -25.25
N GLN A 237 13.95 45.94 -26.46
CA GLN A 237 13.95 47.30 -27.02
C GLN A 237 12.53 47.85 -27.17
N ASP A 238 11.62 47.02 -27.70
CA ASP A 238 10.22 47.38 -27.88
C ASP A 238 9.54 47.71 -26.54
N LEU A 239 9.62 46.81 -25.55
CA LEU A 239 8.97 47.01 -24.25
C LEU A 239 9.55 48.19 -23.47
N VAL A 240 10.87 48.36 -23.44
CA VAL A 240 11.51 49.49 -22.74
C VAL A 240 11.08 50.82 -23.37
N GLY A 241 11.04 50.90 -24.70
CA GLY A 241 10.54 52.06 -25.43
C GLY A 241 9.07 52.36 -25.14
N LEU A 242 8.20 51.34 -25.16
CA LEU A 242 6.77 51.49 -24.88
C LEU A 242 6.50 51.93 -23.44
N ILE A 243 7.21 51.36 -22.45
CA ILE A 243 7.08 51.76 -21.05
C ILE A 243 7.45 53.23 -20.87
N LYS A 244 8.53 53.70 -21.51
CA LYS A 244 8.93 55.12 -21.47
C LYS A 244 7.84 56.03 -22.02
N GLN A 245 7.28 55.69 -23.18
CA GLN A 245 6.19 56.45 -23.79
C GLN A 245 4.92 56.48 -22.93
N VAL A 246 4.52 55.35 -22.33
CA VAL A 246 3.32 55.27 -21.48
C VAL A 246 3.49 56.03 -20.16
N ARG A 247 4.74 56.19 -19.70
CA ARG A 247 5.06 57.05 -18.55
C ARG A 247 5.03 58.53 -18.91
N GLU A 248 5.56 58.92 -20.07
CA GLU A 248 5.53 60.31 -20.56
C GLU A 248 4.10 60.81 -20.81
N THR A 249 3.16 59.93 -21.18
CA THR A 249 1.74 60.29 -21.39
C THR A 249 0.93 60.39 -20.10
N GLY A 250 1.50 60.07 -18.92
CA GLY A 250 0.81 60.08 -17.63
C GLY A 250 -0.24 58.95 -17.44
N GLN A 251 -0.43 58.09 -18.44
CA GLN A 251 -1.38 56.96 -18.37
C GLN A 251 -0.92 55.91 -17.35
N TYR A 252 0.39 55.71 -17.23
CA TYR A 252 0.96 54.84 -16.20
C TYR A 252 0.67 55.34 -14.77
N ASP A 253 0.83 56.64 -14.52
CA ASP A 253 0.62 57.21 -13.18
C ASP A 253 -0.85 57.12 -12.75
N ALA A 254 -1.79 57.22 -13.70
CA ALA A 254 -3.20 56.98 -13.46
C ALA A 254 -3.48 55.51 -13.06
N LEU A 255 -2.88 54.56 -13.78
CA LEU A 255 -3.06 53.13 -13.53
C LEU A 255 -2.47 52.72 -12.17
N VAL A 256 -1.25 53.15 -11.87
CA VAL A 256 -0.58 52.88 -10.60
C VAL A 256 -1.34 53.47 -9.42
N LYS A 257 -1.93 54.67 -9.58
CA LYS A 257 -2.78 55.29 -8.57
C LYS A 257 -4.09 54.51 -8.33
N GLN A 258 -4.69 53.94 -9.37
CA GLN A 258 -5.91 53.11 -9.26
C GLN A 258 -5.69 51.88 -8.36
N TYR A 259 -4.50 51.28 -8.42
CA TYR A 259 -4.14 50.09 -7.65
C TYR A 259 -3.28 50.37 -6.41
N ASN A 260 -3.02 51.65 -6.09
CA ASN A 260 -2.14 52.10 -4.99
C ASN A 260 -0.76 51.45 -4.97
N LEU A 261 -0.21 51.35 -6.17
CA LEU A 261 1.14 50.91 -6.36
C LEU A 261 2.04 52.12 -6.55
N ALA A 262 3.32 51.91 -6.87
CA ALA A 262 4.21 52.99 -7.27
C ALA A 262 5.17 52.52 -8.38
N TYR A 263 5.67 53.46 -9.18
CA TYR A 263 6.86 53.20 -9.99
C TYR A 263 8.07 53.01 -9.04
N PRO A 264 9.04 52.14 -9.38
CA PRO A 264 10.28 52.00 -8.63
C PRO A 264 10.99 53.34 -8.39
N ASN A 265 11.31 53.64 -7.13
CA ASN A 265 12.09 54.83 -6.80
C ASN A 265 13.57 54.66 -7.23
N GLN A 266 14.31 55.77 -7.32
CA GLN A 266 15.70 55.74 -7.78
C GLN A 266 16.62 54.92 -6.86
N SER A 267 16.36 54.88 -5.54
CA SER A 267 17.17 54.11 -4.59
C SER A 267 16.97 52.60 -4.76
N LEU A 268 15.75 52.13 -5.01
CA LEU A 268 15.44 50.72 -5.28
C LEU A 268 15.96 50.27 -6.64
N LEU A 269 15.89 51.13 -7.65
CA LEU A 269 16.52 50.89 -8.95
C LEU A 269 18.05 50.82 -8.81
N ALA A 270 18.66 51.71 -8.02
CA ALA A 270 20.10 51.71 -7.74
C ALA A 270 20.56 50.41 -7.04
N SER A 271 19.85 49.97 -6.00
CA SER A 271 20.20 48.74 -5.26
C SER A 271 20.03 47.46 -6.08
N ASN A 272 19.17 47.48 -7.11
CA ASN A 272 18.92 46.34 -7.99
C ASN A 272 19.58 46.49 -9.37
N GLN A 273 20.45 47.47 -9.60
CA GLN A 273 21.06 47.75 -10.91
C GLN A 273 21.75 46.53 -11.54
N GLN A 274 22.24 45.60 -10.73
CA GLN A 274 22.91 44.40 -11.18
C GLN A 274 21.93 43.34 -11.75
N PHE A 275 20.64 43.44 -11.44
CA PHE A 275 19.62 42.45 -11.77
C PHE A 275 18.59 42.90 -12.84
N ILE A 276 18.63 44.18 -13.22
CA ILE A 276 17.75 44.77 -14.26
C ILE A 276 18.52 45.17 -15.51
N ILE A 277 17.83 45.19 -16.66
CA ILE A 277 18.43 45.54 -17.96
C ILE A 277 18.35 47.02 -18.34
N THR A 278 17.66 47.83 -17.53
CA THR A 278 17.58 49.30 -17.74
C THR A 278 18.58 50.04 -16.84
N ASP A 279 19.03 51.22 -17.28
CA ASP A 279 19.75 52.19 -16.46
C ASP A 279 18.78 52.99 -15.56
N LEU A 280 19.30 53.98 -14.82
CA LEU A 280 18.47 54.83 -13.93
C LEU A 280 17.54 55.78 -14.70
N ASN A 281 17.81 56.01 -15.99
CA ASN A 281 16.98 56.83 -16.87
C ASN A 281 15.91 55.99 -17.59
N GLY A 282 15.95 54.66 -17.44
CA GLY A 282 15.05 53.72 -18.07
C GLY A 282 15.50 53.26 -19.46
N ASP A 283 16.73 53.57 -19.88
CA ASP A 283 17.28 53.16 -21.18
C ASP A 283 18.00 51.79 -21.06
N LEU A 284 18.05 51.03 -22.16
CA LEU A 284 18.67 49.69 -22.17
C LEU A 284 20.19 49.75 -21.97
N LYS A 285 20.68 48.98 -21.01
CA LYS A 285 22.12 48.76 -20.81
C LYS A 285 22.67 47.86 -21.92
N ASN A 286 23.85 48.22 -22.47
CA ASN A 286 24.67 47.27 -23.21
C ASN A 286 25.22 46.24 -22.22
N ARG A 287 24.64 45.03 -22.21
CA ARG A 287 25.16 43.88 -21.44
C ARG A 287 25.54 42.76 -22.38
N ASP A 288 26.69 42.15 -22.07
CA ASP A 288 27.06 40.84 -22.58
C ASP A 288 26.03 39.80 -22.13
N VAL A 289 25.66 38.92 -23.06
CA VAL A 289 24.70 37.84 -22.87
C VAL A 289 25.30 36.84 -21.88
N VAL A 290 24.93 36.91 -20.60
CA VAL A 290 25.26 35.86 -19.63
C VAL A 290 24.34 34.67 -19.93
N THR A 291 24.85 33.74 -20.72
CA THR A 291 24.30 32.40 -20.92
C THR A 291 24.56 31.54 -19.68
N SER A 292 23.61 31.45 -18.77
CA SER A 292 23.52 30.29 -17.88
C SER A 292 22.24 29.52 -18.18
N GLN A 293 22.17 28.96 -19.40
CA GLN A 293 21.22 27.89 -19.69
C GLN A 293 21.88 26.57 -19.31
N GLY A 294 21.68 26.12 -18.08
CA GLY A 294 22.21 24.85 -17.62
C GLY A 294 21.79 24.52 -16.19
N PHE A 295 21.73 23.23 -15.88
CA PHE A 295 21.45 22.70 -14.55
C PHE A 295 22.43 23.24 -13.51
N ASP A 296 21.93 23.83 -12.43
CA ASP A 296 22.78 24.36 -11.36
C ASP A 296 23.26 23.23 -10.43
N TRP A 297 24.42 22.63 -10.78
CA TRP A 297 25.04 21.56 -10.02
C TRP A 297 25.43 21.96 -8.59
N HIS A 298 25.83 23.22 -8.37
CA HIS A 298 26.24 23.68 -7.05
C HIS A 298 25.02 23.79 -6.12
N TYR A 299 23.94 24.42 -6.61
CA TYR A 299 22.67 24.44 -5.90
C TYR A 299 22.18 23.02 -5.63
N PHE A 300 22.13 22.15 -6.65
CA PHE A 300 21.69 20.76 -6.50
C PHE A 300 22.42 20.01 -5.39
N VAL A 301 23.77 20.02 -5.40
CA VAL A 301 24.58 19.33 -4.38
C VAL A 301 24.36 19.94 -3.00
N SER A 302 24.23 21.26 -2.90
CA SER A 302 23.95 21.94 -1.61
C SER A 302 22.62 21.49 -0.99
N GLN A 303 21.63 21.15 -1.82
CA GLN A 303 20.31 20.73 -1.34
C GLN A 303 20.28 19.26 -0.84
N LEU A 304 21.23 18.40 -1.25
CA LEU A 304 21.30 17.00 -0.79
C LEU A 304 21.58 16.84 0.71
N VAL A 305 22.12 17.89 1.36
CA VAL A 305 22.44 17.90 2.80
C VAL A 305 21.60 18.97 3.52
N ASN A 306 20.54 19.49 2.90
CA ASN A 306 19.74 20.55 3.48
C ASN A 306 18.99 20.04 4.73
N PRO A 307 19.10 20.74 5.89
CA PRO A 307 18.44 20.33 7.13
C PRO A 307 16.91 20.26 7.01
N ASN A 308 16.29 21.08 6.15
CA ASN A 308 14.84 21.06 5.94
C ASN A 308 14.40 19.76 5.26
N PHE A 309 15.13 19.28 4.26
CA PHE A 309 14.84 17.99 3.62
C PHE A 309 15.08 16.81 4.57
N ILE A 310 16.11 16.88 5.43
CA ILE A 310 16.35 15.85 6.45
C ILE A 310 15.21 15.80 7.47
N LYS A 311 14.76 16.96 7.97
CA LYS A 311 13.63 17.05 8.89
C LYS A 311 12.33 16.53 8.26
N ALA A 312 12.07 16.91 7.00
CA ALA A 312 10.92 16.42 6.24
C ALA A 312 10.99 14.90 6.00
N SER A 313 12.18 14.35 5.75
CA SER A 313 12.40 12.91 5.61
C SER A 313 12.04 12.14 6.88
N TRP A 314 12.35 12.72 8.05
CA TRP A 314 11.92 12.17 9.33
C TRP A 314 10.39 12.21 9.49
N THR A 315 9.74 13.31 9.10
CA THR A 315 8.26 13.42 9.09
C THR A 315 7.64 12.32 8.23
N VAL A 316 8.12 12.15 6.98
CA VAL A 316 7.64 11.10 6.06
C VAL A 316 7.84 9.70 6.63
N THR A 317 9.03 9.42 7.17
CA THR A 317 9.36 8.10 7.73
C THR A 317 8.50 7.78 8.95
N LYS A 318 8.40 8.72 9.91
CA LYS A 318 7.58 8.56 11.11
C LYS A 318 6.11 8.34 10.76
N LEU A 319 5.56 9.19 9.90
CA LEU A 319 4.17 9.10 9.46
C LEU A 319 3.89 7.76 8.77
N SER A 320 4.76 7.35 7.85
CA SER A 320 4.58 6.11 7.09
C SER A 320 4.62 4.86 7.96
N ILE A 321 5.56 4.78 8.92
CA ILE A 321 5.66 3.64 9.84
C ILE A 321 4.43 3.57 10.75
N ILE A 322 4.00 4.69 11.34
CA ILE A 322 2.83 4.71 12.23
C ILE A 322 1.57 4.36 11.43
N ALA A 323 1.37 4.99 10.27
CA ALA A 323 0.23 4.70 9.41
C ALA A 323 0.18 3.22 9.01
N TRP A 324 1.32 2.65 8.58
CA TRP A 324 1.41 1.25 8.17
C TRP A 324 1.13 0.28 9.32
N THR A 325 1.71 0.51 10.50
CA THR A 325 1.47 -0.37 11.66
C THR A 325 0.01 -0.36 12.11
N CYS A 326 -0.60 0.82 12.21
CA CYS A 326 -2.01 0.96 12.57
C CYS A 326 -2.92 0.37 11.48
N ALA A 327 -2.65 0.65 10.21
CA ALA A 327 -3.41 0.11 9.07
C ALA A 327 -3.31 -1.41 8.99
N LEU A 328 -2.15 -2.00 9.31
CA LEU A 328 -1.94 -3.44 9.33
C LEU A 328 -2.79 -4.12 10.41
N LEU A 329 -2.78 -3.58 11.63
CA LEU A 329 -3.60 -4.11 12.73
C LEU A 329 -5.10 -3.94 12.44
N PHE A 330 -5.50 -2.75 11.98
CA PHE A 330 -6.91 -2.48 11.70
C PHE A 330 -7.41 -3.25 10.47
N GLY A 331 -6.59 -3.35 9.43
CA GLY A 331 -6.86 -4.15 8.23
C GLY A 331 -7.05 -5.63 8.56
N LEU A 332 -6.26 -6.19 9.48
CA LEU A 332 -6.47 -7.56 9.96
C LEU A 332 -7.83 -7.73 10.67
N LEU A 333 -8.23 -6.78 11.51
CA LEU A 333 -9.54 -6.79 12.16
C LEU A 333 -10.69 -6.72 11.15
N LEU A 334 -10.57 -5.85 10.14
CA LEU A 334 -11.54 -5.74 9.05
C LEU A 334 -11.63 -7.03 8.22
N ALA A 335 -10.49 -7.66 7.92
CA ALA A 335 -10.43 -8.92 7.19
C ALA A 335 -11.10 -10.08 7.95
N LEU A 336 -10.90 -10.13 9.27
CA LEU A 336 -11.56 -11.12 10.14
C LEU A 336 -13.06 -10.83 10.25
N GLY A 337 -13.45 -9.56 10.38
CA GLY A 337 -14.85 -9.12 10.43
C GLY A 337 -15.62 -9.41 9.14
N ASN A 338 -14.98 -9.28 7.98
CA ASN A 338 -15.56 -9.62 6.67
C ASN A 338 -15.86 -11.13 6.54
N ARG A 339 -15.17 -11.97 7.33
CA ARG A 339 -15.38 -13.43 7.41
C ARG A 339 -16.21 -13.86 8.62
N ALA A 340 -16.72 -12.91 9.41
CA ALA A 340 -17.52 -13.23 10.57
C ALA A 340 -18.86 -13.86 10.14
N LYS A 341 -19.39 -14.78 10.97
CA LYS A 341 -20.73 -15.35 10.75
C LYS A 341 -21.86 -14.35 10.99
N ASN A 342 -21.57 -13.25 11.69
CA ASN A 342 -22.55 -12.21 11.98
C ASN A 342 -22.73 -11.30 10.75
N PRO A 343 -23.93 -11.27 10.13
CA PRO A 343 -24.16 -10.50 8.91
C PRO A 343 -24.00 -9.00 9.11
N ILE A 344 -24.27 -8.46 10.31
CA ILE A 344 -24.12 -7.02 10.58
C ILE A 344 -22.65 -6.63 10.56
N LEU A 345 -21.80 -7.38 11.26
CA LEU A 345 -20.37 -7.11 11.30
C LEU A 345 -19.71 -7.30 9.92
N GLN A 346 -20.13 -8.34 9.20
CA GLN A 346 -19.69 -8.58 7.83
C GLN A 346 -20.10 -7.42 6.91
N ASN A 347 -21.34 -6.95 6.97
CA ASN A 347 -21.81 -5.85 6.14
C ASN A 347 -21.07 -4.55 6.47
N LEU A 348 -20.92 -4.20 7.75
CA LEU A 348 -20.20 -2.99 8.17
C LEU A 348 -18.75 -2.99 7.67
N THR A 349 -18.04 -4.10 7.83
CA THR A 349 -16.64 -4.22 7.38
C THR A 349 -16.52 -4.24 5.87
N THR A 350 -17.47 -4.87 5.16
CA THR A 350 -17.53 -4.86 3.69
C THR A 350 -17.79 -3.45 3.16
N SER A 351 -18.76 -2.73 3.72
CA SER A 351 -19.06 -1.35 3.36
C SER A 351 -17.88 -0.41 3.63
N TYR A 352 -17.20 -0.59 4.77
CA TYR A 352 -15.96 0.14 5.08
C TYR A 352 -14.90 -0.07 3.99
N ILE A 353 -14.58 -1.34 3.67
CA ILE A 353 -13.55 -1.67 2.68
C ILE A 353 -13.92 -1.11 1.31
N TRP A 354 -15.18 -1.25 0.89
CA TRP A 354 -15.67 -0.71 -0.38
C TRP A 354 -15.52 0.82 -0.44
N LEU A 355 -15.95 1.53 0.61
CA LEU A 355 -15.92 2.99 0.64
C LEU A 355 -14.48 3.53 0.55
N TYR A 356 -13.60 3.09 1.46
CA TYR A 356 -12.26 3.68 1.58
C TYR A 356 -11.28 3.25 0.48
N ARG A 357 -11.54 2.13 -0.21
CA ARG A 357 -10.80 1.78 -1.45
C ARG A 357 -11.29 2.55 -2.68
N SER A 358 -12.50 3.10 -2.65
CA SER A 358 -13.10 3.82 -3.78
C SER A 358 -12.87 5.33 -3.70
N LEU A 359 -12.56 5.86 -2.52
CA LEU A 359 -12.29 7.27 -2.30
C LEU A 359 -10.84 7.62 -2.66
N PRO A 360 -10.60 8.62 -3.52
CA PRO A 360 -9.25 9.17 -3.71
C PRO A 360 -8.72 9.73 -2.38
N LEU A 361 -7.47 9.39 -2.03
CA LEU A 361 -6.86 9.85 -0.78
C LEU A 361 -6.87 11.38 -0.65
N LEU A 362 -6.69 12.10 -1.75
CA LEU A 362 -6.72 13.56 -1.77
C LEU A 362 -8.07 14.12 -1.26
N VAL A 363 -9.18 13.54 -1.70
CA VAL A 363 -10.53 13.95 -1.27
C VAL A 363 -10.70 13.66 0.22
N LEU A 364 -10.25 12.48 0.66
CA LEU A 364 -10.31 12.07 2.05
C LEU A 364 -9.49 12.99 2.97
N LEU A 365 -8.29 13.40 2.54
CA LEU A 365 -7.43 14.34 3.26
C LEU A 365 -8.10 15.69 3.47
N ILE A 366 -8.63 16.27 2.39
CA ILE A 366 -9.32 17.57 2.44
C ILE A 366 -10.53 17.47 3.36
N TYR A 367 -11.31 16.40 3.25
CA TYR A 367 -12.50 16.19 4.08
C TYR A 367 -12.14 16.08 5.57
N ILE A 368 -11.16 15.24 5.93
CA ILE A 368 -10.74 15.04 7.32
C ILE A 368 -10.15 16.32 7.91
N TYR A 369 -9.30 17.03 7.16
CA TYR A 369 -8.72 18.30 7.62
C TYR A 369 -9.76 19.42 7.75
N SER A 370 -10.84 19.37 6.97
CA SER A 370 -11.94 20.34 7.03
C SER A 370 -13.01 19.99 8.07
N LEU A 371 -12.96 18.79 8.66
CA LEU A 371 -13.95 18.27 9.60
C LEU A 371 -14.18 19.16 10.84
N PRO A 372 -13.17 19.84 11.41
CA PRO A 372 -13.36 20.83 12.48
C PRO A 372 -14.38 21.93 12.19
N ARG A 373 -14.63 22.25 10.90
CA ARG A 373 -15.65 23.25 10.50
C ARG A 373 -17.08 22.78 10.79
N PHE A 374 -17.31 21.47 10.80
CA PHE A 374 -18.62 20.88 11.05
C PHE A 374 -18.75 20.29 12.45
N TRP A 375 -17.62 19.87 13.05
CA TRP A 375 -17.57 19.31 14.40
C TRP A 375 -16.41 19.91 15.18
N GLU A 376 -16.73 20.92 15.99
CA GLU A 376 -15.73 21.72 16.72
C GLU A 376 -14.84 20.90 17.66
N ALA A 377 -15.38 19.88 18.34
CA ALA A 377 -14.59 19.04 19.25
C ALA A 377 -13.46 18.26 18.54
N SER A 378 -13.55 18.07 17.22
CA SER A 378 -12.51 17.42 16.42
C SER A 378 -11.29 18.32 16.15
N SER A 379 -11.41 19.65 16.36
CA SER A 379 -10.33 20.62 16.14
C SER A 379 -9.07 20.32 16.94
N VAL A 380 -9.21 19.79 18.16
CA VAL A 380 -8.08 19.44 19.06
C VAL A 380 -7.07 18.52 18.38
N VAL A 381 -7.53 17.63 17.49
CA VAL A 381 -6.69 16.66 16.81
C VAL A 381 -6.55 16.99 15.32
N LEU A 382 -7.64 17.34 14.64
CA LEU A 382 -7.67 17.46 13.18
C LEU A 382 -7.21 18.82 12.64
N SER A 383 -7.04 19.83 13.49
CA SER A 383 -6.42 21.10 13.07
C SER A 383 -4.91 20.98 12.83
N ASP A 384 -4.27 19.92 13.34
CA ASP A 384 -2.89 19.58 13.02
C ASP A 384 -2.84 18.73 11.73
N PRO A 385 -2.18 19.20 10.64
CA PRO A 385 -2.05 18.46 9.39
C PRO A 385 -1.43 17.06 9.56
N PHE A 386 -0.56 16.85 10.55
CA PHE A 386 0.07 15.56 10.80
C PHE A 386 -0.96 14.51 11.20
N TRP A 387 -1.83 14.84 12.16
CA TRP A 387 -2.85 13.92 12.67
C TRP A 387 -3.98 13.70 11.68
N ALA A 388 -4.45 14.77 11.01
CA ALA A 388 -5.42 14.65 9.94
C ALA A 388 -4.91 13.74 8.80
N GLY A 389 -3.66 13.94 8.38
CA GLY A 389 -3.01 13.11 7.38
C GLY A 389 -2.82 11.65 7.82
N LEU A 390 -2.41 11.42 9.07
CA LEU A 390 -2.24 10.08 9.64
C LEU A 390 -3.57 9.30 9.65
N ILE A 391 -4.67 9.93 10.09
CA ILE A 391 -5.99 9.30 10.13
C ILE A 391 -6.47 8.97 8.71
N ALA A 392 -6.32 9.91 7.77
CA ALA A 392 -6.68 9.68 6.37
C ALA A 392 -5.93 8.47 5.77
N LEU A 393 -4.62 8.39 6.01
CA LEU A 393 -3.80 7.26 5.58
C LEU A 393 -4.27 5.96 6.25
N ILE A 394 -4.45 5.92 7.57
CA ILE A 394 -4.91 4.69 8.26
C ILE A 394 -6.24 4.21 7.69
N LEU A 395 -7.19 5.13 7.46
CA LEU A 395 -8.50 4.75 6.96
C LEU A 395 -8.44 4.18 5.54
N SER A 396 -7.75 4.85 4.63
CA SER A 396 -7.60 4.37 3.25
C SER A 396 -6.80 3.07 3.17
N GLU A 397 -5.66 3.03 3.85
CA GLU A 397 -4.67 1.95 3.72
C GLU A 397 -5.09 0.67 4.42
N SER A 398 -5.82 0.77 5.55
CA SER A 398 -6.36 -0.40 6.24
C SER A 398 -7.35 -1.18 5.36
N ALA A 399 -8.09 -0.49 4.48
CA ALA A 399 -9.02 -1.12 3.55
C ALA A 399 -8.29 -1.95 2.47
N TYR A 400 -7.16 -1.47 1.96
CA TYR A 400 -6.31 -2.25 1.06
C TYR A 400 -5.61 -3.41 1.78
N MET A 401 -5.10 -3.19 3.00
CA MET A 401 -4.47 -4.24 3.79
C MET A 401 -5.44 -5.34 4.22
N ALA A 402 -6.72 -5.01 4.48
CA ALA A 402 -7.74 -6.00 4.77
C ALA A 402 -7.90 -7.02 3.62
N GLU A 403 -7.82 -6.55 2.38
CA GLU A 403 -7.91 -7.41 1.20
C GLU A 403 -6.65 -8.25 1.00
N ILE A 404 -5.47 -7.71 1.33
CA ILE A 404 -4.22 -8.48 1.36
C ILE A 404 -4.32 -9.63 2.37
N HIS A 405 -4.77 -9.34 3.60
CA HIS A 405 -4.97 -10.37 4.63
C HIS A 405 -6.01 -11.41 4.20
N ARG A 406 -7.13 -10.97 3.63
CA ARG A 406 -8.19 -11.85 3.11
C ARG A 406 -7.66 -12.77 2.00
N GLY A 407 -6.97 -12.19 1.02
CA GLY A 407 -6.37 -12.93 -0.10
C GLY A 407 -5.33 -13.95 0.38
N ALA A 408 -4.48 -13.56 1.33
CA ALA A 408 -3.47 -14.46 1.89
C ALA A 408 -4.08 -15.65 2.65
N LEU A 409 -5.16 -15.42 3.40
CA LEU A 409 -5.89 -16.50 4.08
C LEU A 409 -6.65 -17.42 3.11
N GLN A 410 -7.15 -16.88 1.98
CA GLN A 410 -7.84 -17.64 0.94
C GLN A 410 -6.90 -18.46 0.06
N ALA A 411 -5.64 -18.02 -0.09
CA ALA A 411 -4.63 -18.73 -0.86
C ALA A 411 -4.18 -20.06 -0.22
N ILE A 412 -4.50 -20.30 1.06
CA ILE A 412 -4.10 -21.53 1.74
C ILE A 412 -5.03 -22.68 1.32
N PRO A 413 -4.49 -23.81 0.83
CA PRO A 413 -5.30 -24.95 0.44
C PRO A 413 -6.14 -25.51 1.58
N HIS A 414 -7.40 -25.84 1.30
CA HIS A 414 -8.33 -26.41 2.28
C HIS A 414 -7.79 -27.69 2.96
N GLY A 415 -7.00 -28.49 2.23
CA GLY A 415 -6.37 -29.71 2.75
C GLY A 415 -5.46 -29.48 3.96
N GLN A 416 -4.92 -28.27 4.16
CA GLN A 416 -4.14 -27.92 5.35
C GLN A 416 -4.98 -27.91 6.63
N ILE A 417 -6.24 -27.46 6.53
CA ILE A 417 -7.19 -27.49 7.64
C ILE A 417 -7.63 -28.93 7.91
N GLU A 418 -7.87 -29.71 6.85
CA GLU A 418 -8.27 -31.12 6.94
C GLU A 418 -7.20 -31.98 7.61
N ALA A 419 -5.93 -31.81 7.24
CA ALA A 419 -4.82 -32.49 7.90
C ALA A 419 -4.73 -32.14 9.38
N GLY A 420 -4.92 -30.86 9.76
CA GLY A 420 -4.95 -30.47 11.17
C GLY A 420 -6.10 -31.13 11.94
N LYS A 421 -7.29 -31.20 11.35
CA LYS A 421 -8.47 -31.85 11.96
C LYS A 421 -8.28 -33.35 12.13
N ALA A 422 -7.73 -34.03 11.11
CA ALA A 422 -7.45 -35.46 11.16
C ALA A 422 -6.42 -35.83 12.23
N LEU A 423 -5.53 -34.90 12.60
CA LEU A 423 -4.59 -35.04 13.71
C LEU A 423 -5.20 -34.69 15.08
N GLY A 424 -6.51 -34.42 15.15
CA GLY A 424 -7.20 -34.04 16.38
C GLY A 424 -6.89 -32.63 16.89
N ILE A 425 -6.32 -31.76 16.05
CA ILE A 425 -5.96 -30.40 16.45
C ILE A 425 -7.22 -29.52 16.44
N ARG A 426 -7.47 -28.80 17.54
CA ARG A 426 -8.62 -27.88 17.62
C ARG A 426 -8.47 -26.69 16.69
N TYR A 427 -9.61 -26.09 16.32
CA TYR A 427 -9.69 -24.95 15.38
C TYR A 427 -8.68 -23.83 15.67
N TRP A 428 -8.60 -23.32 16.90
CA TRP A 428 -7.68 -22.22 17.24
C TRP A 428 -6.20 -22.61 17.09
N ALA A 429 -5.84 -23.87 17.37
CA ALA A 429 -4.49 -24.35 17.18
C ALA A 429 -4.16 -24.59 15.70
N ILE A 430 -5.13 -25.01 14.89
CA ILE A 430 -5.00 -25.05 13.42
C ILE A 430 -4.72 -23.63 12.90
N GLN A 431 -5.51 -22.64 13.34
CA GLN A 431 -5.32 -21.26 12.89
C GLN A 431 -3.92 -20.73 13.24
N THR A 432 -3.44 -20.95 14.46
CA THR A 432 -2.16 -20.37 14.92
C THR A 432 -0.93 -21.16 14.50
N LYS A 433 -0.98 -22.49 14.48
CA LYS A 433 0.20 -23.34 14.19
C LYS A 433 0.34 -23.72 12.72
N ILE A 434 -0.77 -23.74 11.97
CA ILE A 434 -0.81 -24.19 10.57
C ILE A 434 -1.10 -23.02 9.63
N ILE A 435 -2.23 -22.34 9.79
CA ILE A 435 -2.74 -21.39 8.79
C ILE A 435 -2.02 -20.04 8.84
N PHE A 436 -1.99 -19.39 10.01
CA PHE A 436 -1.43 -18.04 10.16
C PHE A 436 0.03 -17.91 9.72
N PRO A 437 0.96 -18.84 10.06
CA PRO A 437 2.34 -18.75 9.60
C PRO A 437 2.45 -18.79 8.06
N GLN A 438 1.59 -19.57 7.40
CA GLN A 438 1.54 -19.65 5.94
C GLN A 438 0.94 -18.37 5.35
N ALA A 439 -0.18 -17.88 5.91
CA ALA A 439 -0.86 -16.67 5.44
C ALA A 439 0.04 -15.44 5.59
N LEU A 440 0.74 -15.32 6.72
CA LEU A 440 1.68 -14.22 6.95
C LEU A 440 2.76 -14.18 5.88
N ARG A 441 3.31 -15.33 5.51
CA ARG A 441 4.32 -15.42 4.44
C ARG A 441 3.77 -14.97 3.08
N ILE A 442 2.52 -15.34 2.76
CA ILE A 442 1.86 -14.92 1.52
C ILE A 442 1.54 -13.41 1.53
N ALA A 443 1.14 -12.87 2.68
CA ALA A 443 0.80 -11.46 2.85
C ALA A 443 2.02 -10.53 2.91
N LEU A 444 3.19 -11.01 3.32
CA LEU A 444 4.35 -10.15 3.60
C LEU A 444 4.83 -9.34 2.38
N PRO A 445 4.99 -9.90 1.17
CA PRO A 445 5.38 -9.11 0.00
C PRO A 445 4.37 -7.99 -0.36
N PRO A 446 3.06 -8.25 -0.50
CA PRO A 446 2.11 -7.17 -0.79
C PRO A 446 1.97 -6.15 0.36
N LEU A 447 2.08 -6.55 1.64
CA LEU A 447 2.12 -5.61 2.76
C LEU A 447 3.35 -4.68 2.70
N THR A 448 4.49 -5.20 2.24
CA THR A 448 5.72 -4.44 2.02
C THR A 448 5.53 -3.41 0.90
N ASN A 449 4.92 -3.84 -0.21
CA ASN A 449 4.57 -2.92 -1.30
C ASN A 449 3.63 -1.83 -0.82
N GLN A 450 2.69 -2.15 0.08
CA GLN A 450 1.80 -1.15 0.67
C GLN A 450 2.55 -0.11 1.48
N LEU A 451 3.58 -0.47 2.26
CA LEU A 451 4.41 0.53 2.94
C LEU A 451 5.10 1.48 1.96
N VAL A 452 5.64 0.95 0.85
CA VAL A 452 6.25 1.78 -0.21
C VAL A 452 5.22 2.71 -0.82
N THR A 453 3.99 2.25 -1.02
CA THR A 453 2.87 3.08 -1.47
C THR A 453 2.55 4.18 -0.47
N ILE A 454 2.46 3.88 0.83
CA ILE A 454 2.22 4.87 1.89
C ILE A 454 3.30 5.96 1.88
N VAL A 455 4.58 5.58 1.78
CA VAL A 455 5.69 6.55 1.69
C VAL A 455 5.46 7.52 0.53
N LYS A 456 5.03 7.03 -0.64
CA LYS A 456 4.73 7.90 -1.79
C LYS A 456 3.47 8.75 -1.55
N LEU A 457 2.41 8.17 -0.99
CA LEU A 457 1.16 8.86 -0.71
C LEU A 457 1.33 9.99 0.31
N THR A 458 2.39 9.98 1.13
CA THR A 458 2.72 11.13 1.99
C THR A 458 2.90 12.43 1.21
N SER A 459 3.29 12.38 -0.07
CA SER A 459 3.44 13.56 -0.92
C SER A 459 2.12 14.31 -1.14
N LEU A 460 0.98 13.63 -1.02
CA LEU A 460 -0.35 14.24 -1.16
C LEU A 460 -0.74 15.08 0.07
N LEU A 461 -0.05 14.92 1.20
CA LEU A 461 -0.34 15.69 2.42
C LEU A 461 0.19 17.12 2.34
N SER A 462 1.01 17.44 1.33
CA SER A 462 1.38 18.82 0.99
C SER A 462 0.15 19.71 0.78
N VAL A 463 -0.96 19.15 0.27
CA VAL A 463 -2.22 19.88 0.02
C VAL A 463 -2.88 20.40 1.30
N ILE A 464 -2.69 19.71 2.43
CA ILE A 464 -3.14 20.20 3.75
C ILE A 464 -2.02 20.93 4.50
N SER A 465 -1.00 21.40 3.78
CA SER A 465 0.15 22.15 4.31
C SER A 465 1.01 21.38 5.34
N LEU A 466 1.06 20.05 5.26
CA LEU A 466 2.04 19.28 6.03
C LEU A 466 3.44 19.48 5.45
N THR A 467 4.41 19.82 6.30
CA THR A 467 5.82 20.00 5.91
C THR A 467 6.52 18.65 5.70
N GLU A 468 6.24 18.04 4.55
CA GLU A 468 6.92 16.87 4.03
C GLU A 468 7.87 17.23 2.86
N ILE A 469 8.51 16.23 2.26
CA ILE A 469 9.63 16.40 1.31
C ILE A 469 9.18 17.19 0.07
N LEU A 470 8.02 16.86 -0.49
CA LEU A 470 7.51 17.54 -1.68
C LEU A 470 7.17 19.01 -1.36
N LEU A 471 6.51 19.32 -0.24
CA LEU A 471 6.20 20.71 0.15
C LEU A 471 7.47 21.54 0.38
N VAL A 472 8.52 20.97 0.98
CA VAL A 472 9.83 21.64 1.10
C VAL A 472 10.41 21.94 -0.28
N GLY A 473 10.31 20.99 -1.21
CA GLY A 473 10.71 21.19 -2.61
C GLY A 473 9.90 22.32 -3.27
N GLN A 474 8.57 22.32 -3.12
CA GLN A 474 7.67 23.35 -3.64
C GLN A 474 8.06 24.74 -3.15
N GLN A 475 8.28 24.91 -1.84
CA GLN A 475 8.71 26.17 -1.27
C GLN A 475 10.05 26.65 -1.84
N LEU A 476 11.02 25.75 -2.01
CA LEU A 476 12.35 26.08 -2.52
C LEU A 476 12.33 26.47 -4.00
N TYR A 477 11.63 25.72 -4.86
CA TYR A 477 11.59 26.07 -6.27
C TYR A 477 10.66 27.26 -6.55
N THR A 478 9.58 27.49 -5.81
CA THR A 478 8.77 28.72 -6.00
C THR A 478 9.58 29.96 -5.62
N ARG A 479 10.49 29.83 -4.65
CA ARG A 479 11.42 30.90 -4.27
C ARG A 479 12.50 31.12 -5.33
N ASN A 480 13.15 30.04 -5.76
CA ASN A 480 14.41 30.08 -6.52
C ASN A 480 14.25 29.83 -8.03
N PHE A 481 13.10 29.34 -8.49
CA PHE A 481 12.81 28.92 -9.87
C PHE A 481 13.71 27.78 -10.42
N LEU A 482 14.42 27.07 -9.55
CA LEU A 482 15.24 25.90 -9.90
C LEU A 482 14.41 24.62 -9.74
N VAL A 483 13.43 24.43 -10.62
CA VAL A 483 12.43 23.35 -10.51
C VAL A 483 13.06 21.98 -10.73
N ILE A 484 13.86 21.80 -11.78
CA ILE A 484 14.43 20.50 -12.15
C ILE A 484 15.43 20.04 -11.07
N GLU A 485 16.32 20.92 -10.62
CA GLU A 485 17.28 20.66 -9.56
C GLU A 485 16.58 20.26 -8.27
N THR A 486 15.59 21.05 -7.86
CA THR A 486 14.88 20.83 -6.58
C THR A 486 14.03 19.55 -6.62
N LEU A 487 13.30 19.28 -7.72
CA LEU A 487 12.52 18.04 -7.85
C LEU A 487 13.40 16.80 -7.98
N THR A 488 14.60 16.92 -8.57
CA THR A 488 15.58 15.83 -8.59
C THR A 488 16.04 15.48 -7.16
N VAL A 489 16.26 16.49 -6.32
CA VAL A 489 16.58 16.28 -4.89
C VAL A 489 15.42 15.60 -4.16
N VAL A 490 14.19 16.09 -4.33
CA VAL A 490 12.96 15.47 -3.77
C VAL A 490 12.88 13.99 -4.16
N ALA A 491 13.10 13.66 -5.44
CA ALA A 491 13.08 12.29 -5.93
C ALA A 491 14.16 11.42 -5.27
N ILE A 492 15.39 11.93 -5.13
CA ILE A 492 16.49 11.22 -4.46
C ILE A 492 16.13 10.89 -3.01
N TYR A 493 15.53 11.82 -2.26
CA TYR A 493 15.09 11.56 -0.89
C TYR A 493 14.02 10.46 -0.81
N TYR A 494 13.00 10.49 -1.66
CA TYR A 494 12.00 9.42 -1.70
C TYR A 494 12.61 8.07 -2.07
N VAL A 495 13.50 8.04 -3.07
CA VAL A 495 14.21 6.82 -3.48
C VAL A 495 15.07 6.29 -2.32
N ALA A 496 15.77 7.16 -1.59
CA ALA A 496 16.58 6.77 -0.44
C ALA A 496 15.73 6.12 0.67
N ILE A 497 14.61 6.76 1.05
CA ILE A 497 13.69 6.22 2.07
C ILE A 497 13.14 4.87 1.63
N VAL A 498 12.61 4.77 0.41
CA VAL A 498 12.06 3.51 -0.13
C VAL A 498 13.13 2.43 -0.18
N THR A 499 14.35 2.75 -0.63
CA THR A 499 15.46 1.79 -0.71
C THR A 499 15.83 1.24 0.67
N ILE A 500 15.92 2.10 1.69
CA ILE A 500 16.22 1.69 3.07
C ILE A 500 15.11 0.79 3.62
N VAL A 501 13.85 1.21 3.47
CA VAL A 501 12.68 0.47 3.96
C VAL A 501 12.57 -0.89 3.28
N THR A 502 12.67 -0.96 1.96
CA THR A 502 12.64 -2.21 1.20
C THR A 502 13.81 -3.12 1.58
N TRP A 503 15.01 -2.55 1.81
CA TRP A 503 16.17 -3.33 2.24
C TRP A 503 15.95 -3.97 3.64
N LEU A 504 15.47 -3.19 4.61
CA LEU A 504 15.15 -3.68 5.96
C LEU A 504 14.11 -4.80 5.93
N ILE A 505 13.04 -4.61 5.16
CA ILE A 505 11.95 -5.60 5.09
C ILE A 505 12.38 -6.84 4.31
N LYS A 506 13.15 -6.71 3.24
CA LYS A 506 13.70 -7.87 2.52
C LYS A 506 14.61 -8.71 3.41
N ARG A 507 15.38 -8.09 4.31
CA ARG A 507 16.17 -8.81 5.32
C ARG A 507 15.27 -9.59 6.28
N PHE A 508 14.16 -8.99 6.72
CA PHE A 508 13.17 -9.66 7.56
C PHE A 508 12.43 -10.79 6.82
N GLU A 509 12.07 -10.58 5.55
CA GLU A 509 11.47 -11.60 4.68
C GLU A 509 12.40 -12.80 4.52
N ILE A 510 13.68 -12.57 4.23
CA ILE A 510 14.68 -13.65 4.11
C ILE A 510 14.82 -14.43 5.43
N TYR A 511 14.74 -13.75 6.57
CA TYR A 511 14.79 -14.40 7.87
C TYR A 511 13.58 -15.32 8.12
N LEU A 512 12.39 -14.93 7.67
CA LEU A 512 11.17 -15.74 7.73
C LEU A 512 11.06 -16.78 6.61
N ASP A 513 11.82 -16.64 5.53
CA ASP A 513 11.75 -17.51 4.36
C ASP A 513 12.38 -18.88 4.63
N VAL A 514 11.50 -19.82 4.96
CA VAL A 514 11.81 -21.21 5.22
C VAL A 514 12.40 -21.92 3.99
N THR A 515 12.08 -21.50 2.76
CA THR A 515 12.61 -22.13 1.52
C THR A 515 14.09 -21.84 1.29
N LYS A 516 14.63 -20.78 1.91
CA LYS A 516 16.05 -20.40 1.79
C LYS A 516 16.93 -20.96 2.91
N ARG A 517 16.36 -21.64 3.91
CA ARG A 517 17.14 -22.26 4.99
C ARG A 517 17.94 -23.43 4.42
N LYS A 518 19.26 -23.31 4.41
CA LYS A 518 20.16 -24.43 4.10
C LYS A 518 20.03 -25.50 5.18
N ASN A 519 19.92 -26.76 4.77
CA ASN A 519 19.88 -27.90 5.67
C ASN A 519 21.16 -27.94 6.51
N LYS A 520 21.06 -27.65 7.81
CA LYS A 520 22.05 -28.15 8.76
C LYS A 520 21.67 -29.59 9.02
N GLN A 521 22.33 -30.54 8.35
CA GLN A 521 22.34 -31.92 8.83
C GLN A 521 23.03 -31.90 10.21
N PRO A 522 22.36 -32.27 11.30
CA PRO A 522 23.07 -32.49 12.54
C PRO A 522 23.96 -33.73 12.37
N GLU A 523 25.26 -33.61 12.61
CA GLU A 523 26.25 -34.71 12.66
C GLU A 523 25.84 -35.85 13.61
N LYS A 524 24.83 -35.63 14.48
CA LYS A 524 24.33 -36.57 15.49
C LYS A 524 23.22 -37.53 15.03
N LEU A 525 22.73 -37.47 13.78
CA LEU A 525 21.70 -38.44 13.35
C LEU A 525 22.25 -39.87 13.25
N THR A 526 23.54 -40.01 12.95
CA THR A 526 24.26 -41.28 12.82
C THR A 526 24.43 -42.05 14.13
N SER A 527 24.24 -41.41 15.29
CA SER A 527 24.33 -42.08 16.61
C SER A 527 22.99 -42.57 17.15
N LEU A 528 21.86 -42.24 16.48
CA LEU A 528 20.52 -42.71 16.88
C LEU A 528 20.07 -43.93 16.06
N THR A 529 20.71 -44.20 14.92
CA THR A 529 20.46 -45.36 14.05
C THR A 529 20.99 -46.68 14.63
N SER A 530 21.75 -46.65 15.73
CA SER A 530 22.21 -47.86 16.43
C SER A 530 21.19 -48.46 17.41
N PHE A 531 19.96 -47.94 17.47
CA PHE A 531 18.85 -48.53 18.25
C PHE A 531 17.84 -49.22 17.34
N SER A 532 18.33 -50.03 16.41
CA SER A 532 17.54 -51.02 15.68
C SER A 532 17.78 -52.37 16.34
N ASN A 533 16.91 -52.69 17.30
CA ASN A 533 16.42 -54.02 17.65
C ASN A 533 15.68 -53.92 18.98
N THR A 534 14.57 -54.66 19.07
CA THR A 534 13.68 -54.78 20.24
C THR A 534 12.86 -53.53 20.58
N GLU A 535 11.76 -53.34 19.86
CA GLU A 535 10.41 -53.16 20.42
C GLU A 535 9.40 -53.16 19.27
N THR A 536 9.28 -54.31 18.60
CA THR A 536 8.16 -54.56 17.71
C THR A 536 6.96 -54.81 18.61
N THR A 537 6.02 -53.88 18.64
CA THR A 537 4.70 -54.04 19.28
C THR A 537 3.92 -55.17 18.60
N SER A 538 4.20 -56.42 18.97
CA SER A 538 3.28 -57.53 18.78
C SER A 538 2.22 -57.47 19.89
N ILE A 539 1.25 -56.57 19.75
CA ILE A 539 0.15 -56.45 20.71
C ILE A 539 -1.17 -56.62 19.96
N LEU A 540 -1.46 -57.86 19.57
CA LEU A 540 -2.84 -58.32 19.51
C LEU A 540 -2.85 -59.69 20.16
N SER A 541 -3.36 -59.75 21.39
CA SER A 541 -3.75 -61.04 21.97
C SER A 541 -4.78 -61.70 21.04
N ASN A 542 -4.75 -63.02 20.86
CA ASN A 542 -5.69 -63.73 19.97
C ASN A 542 -7.17 -63.42 20.28
N ASN A 543 -7.49 -62.94 21.49
CA ASN A 543 -8.83 -62.51 21.90
C ASN A 543 -9.30 -61.15 21.30
N GLN A 544 -8.41 -60.30 20.79
CA GLN A 544 -8.80 -59.02 20.19
C GLN A 544 -9.18 -59.13 18.70
N LYS A 545 -8.69 -60.15 17.98
CA LYS A 545 -8.94 -60.32 16.54
C LYS A 545 -10.41 -60.49 16.15
N SER A 546 -11.26 -60.96 17.06
CA SER A 546 -12.71 -61.12 16.83
C SER A 546 -13.54 -59.88 17.21
N LYS A 547 -12.93 -58.86 17.85
CA LYS A 547 -13.62 -57.64 18.27
C LYS A 547 -13.58 -56.59 17.16
N PHE A 548 -14.65 -55.84 16.97
CA PHE A 548 -14.68 -54.73 16.03
C PHE A 548 -13.89 -53.53 16.56
N VAL A 549 -12.97 -53.02 15.75
CA VAL A 549 -12.28 -51.74 15.99
C VAL A 549 -13.09 -50.57 15.43
N LEU A 550 -13.87 -50.79 14.37
CA LEU A 550 -14.77 -49.78 13.81
C LEU A 550 -16.12 -50.43 13.47
N GLU A 551 -17.20 -49.81 13.93
CA GLU A 551 -18.58 -50.23 13.64
C GLU A 551 -19.35 -49.04 13.07
N LEU A 552 -19.85 -49.18 11.85
CA LEU A 552 -20.69 -48.20 11.16
C LEU A 552 -22.11 -48.77 11.10
N ALA A 553 -23.08 -48.05 11.66
CA ALA A 553 -24.48 -48.47 11.68
C ALA A 553 -25.38 -47.38 11.07
N ASN A 554 -26.09 -47.75 10.01
CA ASN A 554 -27.07 -46.94 9.29
C ASN A 554 -26.58 -45.54 8.92
N LEU A 555 -25.38 -45.41 8.35
CA LEU A 555 -24.86 -44.09 8.01
C LEU A 555 -25.59 -43.50 6.79
N ASN A 556 -26.11 -42.28 6.95
CA ASN A 556 -26.69 -41.50 5.86
C ASN A 556 -26.01 -40.14 5.74
N LYS A 557 -25.77 -39.72 4.50
CA LYS A 557 -25.19 -38.41 4.18
C LYS A 557 -25.88 -37.77 2.98
N TYR A 558 -26.27 -36.51 3.14
CA TYR A 558 -26.87 -35.65 2.13
C TYR A 558 -26.00 -34.42 1.87
N TYR A 559 -25.90 -34.04 0.59
CA TYR A 559 -25.40 -32.74 0.15
C TYR A 559 -26.53 -32.00 -0.54
N GLY A 560 -27.09 -30.99 0.13
CA GLY A 560 -28.33 -30.36 -0.32
C GLY A 560 -29.45 -31.41 -0.37
N HIS A 561 -29.99 -31.65 -1.56
CA HIS A 561 -31.05 -32.64 -1.79
C HIS A 561 -30.53 -34.02 -2.24
N THR A 562 -29.22 -34.17 -2.48
CA THR A 562 -28.65 -35.41 -3.00
C THR A 562 -28.13 -36.29 -1.87
N GLN A 563 -28.69 -37.49 -1.72
CA GLN A 563 -28.18 -38.50 -0.79
C GLN A 563 -26.96 -39.23 -1.39
N VAL A 564 -25.80 -39.05 -0.76
CA VAL A 564 -24.52 -39.61 -1.22
C VAL A 564 -24.14 -40.87 -0.46
N LEU A 565 -24.52 -41.02 0.81
CA LEU A 565 -24.42 -42.28 1.56
C LEU A 565 -25.81 -42.73 1.97
N LYS A 566 -26.14 -43.99 1.66
CA LYS A 566 -27.47 -44.59 1.85
C LYS A 566 -27.32 -45.84 2.70
N ASN A 567 -27.73 -45.74 3.96
CA ASN A 567 -27.80 -46.84 4.90
C ASN A 567 -26.52 -47.71 4.97
N ILE A 568 -25.35 -47.07 5.07
CA ILE A 568 -24.08 -47.79 5.09
C ILE A 568 -23.91 -48.50 6.43
N ASN A 569 -23.70 -49.81 6.37
CA ASN A 569 -23.41 -50.68 7.51
C ASN A 569 -22.09 -51.41 7.24
N LEU A 570 -21.12 -51.29 8.16
CA LEU A 570 -19.80 -51.89 7.99
C LEU A 570 -19.13 -52.11 9.34
N ASN A 571 -18.61 -53.32 9.56
CA ASN A 571 -17.84 -53.68 10.75
C ASN A 571 -16.43 -54.11 10.35
N VAL A 572 -15.43 -53.54 11.04
CA VAL A 572 -14.00 -53.77 10.80
C VAL A 572 -13.40 -54.42 12.04
N CYS A 573 -12.81 -55.61 11.91
CA CYS A 573 -12.10 -56.27 13.00
C CYS A 573 -10.64 -55.80 13.11
N TRP A 574 -10.05 -55.95 14.29
CA TRP A 574 -8.62 -55.65 14.49
C TRP A 574 -7.72 -56.43 13.52
N GLY A 575 -6.77 -55.73 12.90
CA GLY A 575 -5.82 -56.28 11.94
C GLY A 575 -6.41 -56.65 10.58
N ASN A 576 -7.68 -56.33 10.31
CA ASN A 576 -8.24 -56.47 8.96
C ASN A 576 -7.74 -55.36 8.05
N VAL A 577 -7.37 -55.75 6.84
CA VAL A 577 -7.14 -54.84 5.72
C VAL A 577 -8.32 -54.92 4.77
N ILE A 578 -9.05 -53.82 4.63
CA ILE A 578 -10.26 -53.73 3.82
C ILE A 578 -10.03 -52.71 2.71
N SER A 579 -10.18 -53.12 1.45
CA SER A 579 -10.18 -52.18 0.32
C SER A 579 -11.60 -51.81 -0.09
N ILE A 580 -11.86 -50.53 -0.29
CA ILE A 580 -13.11 -49.99 -0.84
C ILE A 580 -12.86 -49.59 -2.30
N ILE A 581 -13.58 -50.25 -3.20
CA ILE A 581 -13.51 -50.05 -4.64
C ILE A 581 -14.88 -49.63 -5.18
N GLY A 582 -14.91 -49.11 -6.40
CA GLY A 582 -16.14 -48.75 -7.10
C GLY A 582 -15.98 -47.52 -8.00
N PRO A 583 -16.99 -47.21 -8.84
CA PRO A 583 -16.93 -46.09 -9.77
C PRO A 583 -16.80 -44.73 -9.07
N SER A 584 -16.36 -43.72 -9.82
CA SER A 584 -16.35 -42.33 -9.35
C SER A 584 -17.76 -41.88 -8.96
N GLY A 585 -17.88 -41.15 -7.85
CA GLY A 585 -19.18 -40.70 -7.33
C GLY A 585 -19.97 -41.74 -6.51
N SER A 586 -19.44 -42.95 -6.29
CA SER A 586 -20.13 -43.96 -5.46
C SER A 586 -20.14 -43.68 -3.95
N GLY A 587 -19.46 -42.62 -3.50
CA GLY A 587 -19.44 -42.20 -2.09
C GLY A 587 -18.24 -42.69 -1.28
N LYS A 588 -17.24 -43.37 -1.87
CA LYS A 588 -16.04 -43.90 -1.18
C LYS A 588 -15.31 -42.85 -0.33
N THR A 589 -14.93 -41.73 -0.95
CA THR A 589 -14.25 -40.61 -0.28
C THR A 589 -15.16 -39.95 0.76
N THR A 590 -16.47 -39.86 0.49
CA THR A 590 -17.44 -39.35 1.48
C THR A 590 -17.52 -40.25 2.70
N LEU A 591 -17.51 -41.57 2.52
CA LEU A 591 -17.53 -42.56 3.59
C LEU A 591 -16.27 -42.42 4.46
N ILE A 592 -15.08 -42.48 3.87
CA ILE A 592 -13.83 -42.44 4.64
C ILE A 592 -13.63 -41.10 5.36
N ARG A 593 -14.02 -39.98 4.74
CA ARG A 593 -13.99 -38.65 5.37
C ARG A 593 -15.02 -38.51 6.48
N SER A 594 -16.15 -39.23 6.39
CA SER A 594 -17.15 -39.27 7.46
C SER A 594 -16.65 -40.07 8.66
N ILE A 595 -15.89 -41.16 8.43
CA ILE A 595 -15.26 -41.95 9.50
C ILE A 595 -14.27 -41.11 10.31
N ASN A 596 -13.49 -40.22 9.68
CA ASN A 596 -12.57 -39.31 10.37
C ASN A 596 -13.25 -38.01 10.88
N GLY A 597 -14.56 -37.83 10.67
CA GLY A 597 -15.28 -36.62 11.08
C GLY A 597 -14.93 -35.34 10.29
N LEU A 598 -14.30 -35.48 9.12
CA LEU A 598 -14.05 -34.37 8.20
C LEU A 598 -15.31 -33.98 7.42
N THR A 599 -16.17 -34.96 7.16
CA THR A 599 -17.52 -34.76 6.62
C THR A 599 -18.54 -35.05 7.73
N HIS A 600 -19.45 -34.11 7.98
CA HIS A 600 -20.51 -34.28 8.98
C HIS A 600 -21.56 -35.29 8.51
N LEU A 601 -21.85 -36.30 9.32
CA LEU A 601 -22.91 -37.29 9.07
C LEU A 601 -24.28 -36.75 9.44
N ASP A 602 -25.28 -37.00 8.59
CA ASP A 602 -26.65 -36.59 8.88
C ASP A 602 -27.29 -37.61 9.81
N GLU A 603 -27.26 -38.90 9.47
CA GLU A 603 -27.80 -39.97 10.33
C GLU A 603 -26.81 -41.12 10.53
N GLY A 604 -27.13 -41.99 11.49
CA GLY A 604 -26.35 -43.17 11.83
C GLY A 604 -25.36 -42.95 12.97
N THR A 605 -24.62 -44.00 13.30
CA THR A 605 -23.63 -44.00 14.38
C THR A 605 -22.36 -44.71 13.97
N ILE A 606 -21.23 -44.14 14.38
CA ILE A 606 -19.90 -44.72 14.29
C ILE A 606 -19.42 -45.00 15.71
N LYS A 607 -19.05 -46.25 15.98
CA LYS A 607 -18.29 -46.62 17.17
C LYS A 607 -16.85 -46.93 16.75
N LEU A 608 -15.91 -46.44 17.54
CA LEU A 608 -14.50 -46.77 17.44
C LEU A 608 -14.17 -47.59 18.69
N GLU A 609 -13.43 -48.68 18.61
CA GLU A 609 -13.02 -49.50 19.75
C GLU A 609 -14.17 -49.90 20.71
N GLY A 610 -15.38 -50.10 20.17
CA GLY A 610 -16.60 -50.43 20.91
C GLY A 610 -17.28 -49.26 21.66
N THR A 611 -16.76 -48.03 21.53
CA THR A 611 -17.30 -46.83 22.20
C THR A 611 -17.84 -45.83 21.16
N PRO A 612 -18.97 -45.13 21.43
CA PRO A 612 -19.53 -44.14 20.51
C PRO A 612 -18.51 -43.05 20.14
N PHE A 613 -18.37 -42.78 18.85
CA PHE A 613 -17.37 -41.84 18.33
C PHE A 613 -18.01 -40.69 17.56
N ILE A 614 -18.82 -41.00 16.54
CA ILE A 614 -19.59 -40.02 15.78
C ILE A 614 -21.06 -40.46 15.77
N GLN A 615 -21.96 -39.51 15.94
CA GLN A 615 -23.40 -39.74 15.82
C GLN A 615 -24.00 -38.65 14.94
N GLY A 616 -24.89 -39.05 14.03
CA GLY A 616 -25.61 -38.14 13.15
C GLY A 616 -26.25 -36.98 13.93
N HIS A 617 -26.24 -35.80 13.32
CA HIS A 617 -26.75 -34.54 13.89
C HIS A 617 -26.09 -34.05 15.19
N LYS A 618 -25.04 -34.70 15.71
CA LYS A 618 -24.32 -34.25 16.90
C LYS A 618 -23.01 -33.53 16.55
N ASN A 619 -22.80 -32.39 17.16
CA ASN A 619 -21.53 -31.67 17.06
C ASN A 619 -20.39 -32.42 17.79
N PRO A 620 -19.14 -32.32 17.30
CA PRO A 620 -17.98 -32.89 17.97
C PRO A 620 -17.85 -32.39 19.42
N ASN A 621 -17.75 -33.32 20.36
CA ASN A 621 -17.55 -33.04 21.79
C ASN A 621 -16.07 -33.23 22.20
N LYS A 622 -15.76 -33.10 23.49
CA LYS A 622 -14.39 -33.31 24.01
C LYS A 622 -13.88 -34.73 23.71
N GLU A 623 -14.72 -35.73 23.91
CA GLU A 623 -14.41 -37.15 23.68
C GLU A 623 -14.02 -37.42 22.21
N PHE A 624 -14.70 -36.81 21.25
CA PHE A 624 -14.32 -36.91 19.84
C PHE A 624 -12.85 -36.52 19.62
N TYR A 625 -12.38 -35.40 20.19
CA TYR A 625 -10.99 -34.93 20.00
C TYR A 625 -9.95 -35.79 20.73
N GLU A 626 -10.34 -36.47 21.81
CA GLU A 626 -9.47 -37.42 22.51
C GLU A 626 -9.34 -38.73 21.74
N ARG A 627 -10.34 -39.07 20.92
CA ARG A 627 -10.43 -40.36 20.24
C ARG A 627 -10.04 -40.33 18.77
N ILE A 628 -10.20 -39.19 18.09
CA ILE A 628 -9.79 -39.01 16.69
C ILE A 628 -8.32 -39.33 16.45
N VAL A 629 -7.45 -39.17 17.46
CA VAL A 629 -6.01 -39.51 17.35
C VAL A 629 -5.76 -41.01 17.19
N HIS A 630 -6.72 -41.86 17.55
CA HIS A 630 -6.69 -43.30 17.32
C HIS A 630 -7.06 -43.66 15.87
N LEU A 631 -7.44 -42.68 15.04
CA LEU A 631 -7.70 -42.81 13.61
C LEU A 631 -6.62 -42.07 12.82
N GLY A 632 -5.74 -42.81 12.16
CA GLY A 632 -4.81 -42.25 11.18
C GLY A 632 -5.53 -41.97 9.87
N MET A 633 -5.20 -40.87 9.19
CA MET A 633 -5.72 -40.60 7.84
C MET A 633 -4.60 -40.15 6.91
N VAL A 634 -4.56 -40.76 5.73
CA VAL A 634 -3.67 -40.43 4.63
C VAL A 634 -4.52 -40.01 3.44
N PHE A 635 -4.29 -38.77 2.99
CA PHE A 635 -5.07 -38.13 1.91
C PHE A 635 -4.42 -38.35 0.55
N GLN A 636 -5.21 -38.20 -0.51
CA GLN A 636 -4.72 -38.16 -1.90
C GLN A 636 -3.62 -37.11 -2.13
N ASN A 637 -3.79 -35.89 -1.61
CA ASN A 637 -2.86 -34.77 -1.85
C ASN A 637 -1.77 -34.60 -0.77
N TYR A 638 -1.42 -35.64 0.02
CA TYR A 638 -0.44 -35.69 1.14
C TYR A 638 -0.65 -34.68 2.30
N ASN A 639 -1.07 -33.45 2.01
CA ASN A 639 -1.39 -32.35 2.91
C ASN A 639 -0.30 -32.07 3.95
N LEU A 640 0.98 -32.16 3.56
CA LEU A 640 2.09 -31.75 4.43
C LEU A 640 2.07 -30.23 4.65
N PHE A 641 2.52 -29.80 5.82
CA PHE A 641 2.62 -28.39 6.20
C PHE A 641 3.90 -27.80 5.59
N PRO A 642 3.81 -26.91 4.58
CA PRO A 642 4.96 -26.48 3.78
C PRO A 642 5.95 -25.60 4.54
N HIS A 643 5.53 -24.97 5.64
CA HIS A 643 6.37 -24.17 6.53
C HIS A 643 7.08 -24.99 7.62
N LYS A 644 6.94 -26.31 7.62
CA LYS A 644 7.53 -27.24 8.60
C LYS A 644 8.43 -28.26 7.90
N THR A 645 9.51 -28.67 8.57
CA THR A 645 10.35 -29.78 8.07
C THR A 645 9.56 -31.09 8.05
N VAL A 646 10.10 -32.13 7.43
CA VAL A 646 9.55 -33.50 7.50
C VAL A 646 9.37 -33.94 8.95
N LEU A 647 10.41 -33.80 9.78
CA LEU A 647 10.35 -34.15 11.20
C LEU A 647 9.31 -33.31 11.95
N ASP A 648 9.27 -31.99 11.73
CA ASP A 648 8.28 -31.11 12.37
C ASP A 648 6.84 -31.42 11.94
N ASN A 649 6.65 -31.96 10.72
CA ASN A 649 5.34 -32.42 10.25
C ASN A 649 4.83 -33.60 11.08
N LEU A 650 5.71 -34.55 11.42
CA LEU A 650 5.40 -35.68 12.29
C LEU A 650 5.19 -35.21 13.74
N LEU A 651 6.05 -34.33 14.26
CA LEU A 651 6.02 -33.91 15.66
C LEU A 651 4.89 -32.93 16.02
N LEU A 652 4.26 -32.27 15.05
CA LEU A 652 3.23 -31.26 15.32
C LEU A 652 2.07 -31.79 16.18
N ALA A 653 1.59 -33.00 15.89
CA ALA A 653 0.45 -33.59 16.59
C ALA A 653 0.83 -34.12 17.98
N PRO A 654 1.90 -34.93 18.14
CA PRO A 654 2.39 -35.32 19.47
C PRO A 654 2.64 -34.12 20.40
N ASP A 655 3.28 -33.06 19.89
CA ASP A 655 3.53 -31.83 20.65
C ASP A 655 2.23 -31.12 21.07
N TYR A 656 1.22 -31.12 20.20
CA TYR A 656 -0.08 -30.53 20.52
C TYR A 656 -0.82 -31.31 21.61
N HIS A 657 -0.76 -32.64 21.55
CA HIS A 657 -1.37 -33.54 22.51
C HIS A 657 -0.53 -33.78 23.76
N LYS A 658 0.61 -33.07 23.89
CA LYS A 658 1.52 -33.12 25.05
C LYS A 658 2.09 -34.52 25.32
N MET A 659 2.34 -35.29 24.26
CA MET A 659 3.08 -36.55 24.36
C MET A 659 4.54 -36.26 24.74
N ASP A 660 5.26 -37.27 25.24
CA ASP A 660 6.67 -37.10 25.60
C ASP A 660 7.50 -36.71 24.38
N LYS A 661 8.28 -35.64 24.49
CA LYS A 661 8.98 -35.04 23.34
C LYS A 661 10.11 -35.92 22.82
N GLU A 662 10.87 -36.54 23.72
CA GLU A 662 12.02 -37.37 23.34
C GLU A 662 11.54 -38.71 22.77
N GLU A 663 10.52 -39.32 23.37
CA GLU A 663 9.86 -40.52 22.83
C GLU A 663 9.23 -40.24 21.47
N SER A 664 8.49 -39.13 21.33
CA SER A 664 7.85 -38.75 20.06
C SER A 664 8.88 -38.51 18.96
N LYS A 665 10.00 -37.85 19.28
CA LYS A 665 11.10 -37.64 18.34
C LYS A 665 11.79 -38.93 17.96
N ARG A 666 12.05 -39.82 18.90
CA ARG A 666 12.62 -41.14 18.63
C ARG A 666 11.70 -41.97 17.74
N SER A 667 10.42 -42.04 18.09
CA SER A 667 9.37 -42.73 17.31
C SER A 667 9.27 -42.15 15.89
N ALA A 668 9.26 -40.83 15.75
CA ALA A 668 9.22 -40.16 14.45
C ALA A 668 10.43 -40.52 13.58
N LEU A 669 11.64 -40.56 14.14
CA LEU A 669 12.85 -40.95 13.39
C LEU A 669 12.81 -42.42 12.97
N ILE A 670 12.37 -43.34 13.85
CA ILE A 670 12.21 -44.76 13.51
C ILE A 670 11.18 -44.94 12.39
N LEU A 671 10.05 -44.22 12.45
CA LEU A 671 9.03 -44.26 11.40
C LEU A 671 9.54 -43.68 10.08
N LEU A 672 10.33 -42.60 10.12
CA LEU A 672 10.95 -42.04 8.92
C LEU A 672 11.93 -43.02 8.29
N ASP A 673 12.75 -43.70 9.09
CA ASP A 673 13.68 -44.73 8.60
C ASP A 673 12.91 -45.89 7.94
N LYS A 674 11.85 -46.37 8.61
CA LYS A 674 10.97 -47.42 8.10
C LYS A 674 10.34 -47.08 6.75
N VAL A 675 9.97 -45.82 6.52
CA VAL A 675 9.43 -45.38 5.22
C VAL A 675 10.50 -44.84 4.26
N GLY A 676 11.80 -45.04 4.55
CA GLY A 676 12.91 -44.63 3.69
C GLY A 676 13.07 -43.11 3.54
N MET A 677 12.75 -42.34 4.59
CA MET A 677 12.73 -40.87 4.61
C MET A 677 13.63 -40.24 5.70
N ILE A 678 14.47 -41.01 6.38
CA ILE A 678 15.33 -40.52 7.47
C ILE A 678 16.30 -39.41 7.01
N ASP A 679 16.93 -39.56 5.85
CA ASP A 679 17.86 -38.56 5.28
C ASP A 679 17.17 -37.25 4.87
N HIS A 680 15.84 -37.28 4.83
CA HIS A 680 14.99 -36.17 4.45
C HIS A 680 14.33 -35.49 5.67
N ALA A 681 14.61 -35.95 6.90
CA ALA A 681 13.97 -35.46 8.13
C ALA A 681 14.00 -33.93 8.30
N PHE A 682 15.07 -33.27 7.87
CA PHE A 682 15.23 -31.82 7.98
C PHE A 682 14.89 -31.04 6.71
N LYS A 683 14.50 -31.74 5.63
CA LYS A 683 14.02 -31.11 4.41
C LYS A 683 12.59 -30.60 4.61
N TYR A 684 12.20 -29.65 3.78
CA TYR A 684 10.83 -29.15 3.68
C TYR A 684 10.07 -29.86 2.55
N PRO A 685 8.72 -29.89 2.58
CA PRO A 685 7.91 -30.61 1.59
C PRO A 685 8.22 -30.26 0.12
N HIS A 686 8.48 -28.98 -0.17
CA HIS A 686 8.81 -28.52 -1.53
C HIS A 686 10.14 -29.09 -2.09
N GLN A 687 10.94 -29.75 -1.27
CA GLN A 687 12.22 -30.37 -1.65
C GLN A 687 12.09 -31.89 -1.88
N LEU A 688 10.87 -32.42 -1.89
CA LEU A 688 10.56 -33.86 -1.98
C LEU A 688 9.72 -34.17 -3.21
N SER A 689 9.91 -35.36 -3.80
CA SER A 689 9.01 -35.89 -4.84
C SER A 689 7.63 -36.23 -4.28
N GLY A 690 6.63 -36.42 -5.15
CA GLY A 690 5.27 -36.77 -4.71
C GLY A 690 5.23 -38.05 -3.86
N GLY A 691 5.89 -39.12 -4.31
CA GLY A 691 5.99 -40.38 -3.56
C GLY A 691 6.68 -40.21 -2.20
N GLN A 692 7.74 -39.41 -2.13
CA GLN A 692 8.41 -39.07 -0.87
C GLN A 692 7.48 -38.30 0.09
N GLN A 693 6.73 -37.32 -0.40
CA GLN A 693 5.76 -36.59 0.43
C GLN A 693 4.66 -37.51 0.95
N GLN A 694 4.20 -38.45 0.13
CA GLN A 694 3.18 -39.41 0.52
C GLN A 694 3.69 -40.37 1.61
N ARG A 695 4.91 -40.88 1.50
CA ARG A 695 5.55 -41.69 2.57
C ARG A 695 5.68 -40.92 3.88
N VAL A 696 6.04 -39.63 3.82
CA VAL A 696 6.05 -38.76 5.00
C VAL A 696 4.65 -38.58 5.58
N ALA A 697 3.62 -38.44 4.75
CA ALA A 697 2.23 -38.35 5.20
C ALA A 697 1.77 -39.63 5.93
N ILE A 698 2.18 -40.81 5.45
CA ILE A 698 1.97 -42.10 6.13
C ILE A 698 2.66 -42.11 7.50
N ALA A 699 3.94 -41.75 7.56
CA ALA A 699 4.68 -41.70 8.83
C ALA A 699 4.08 -40.69 9.83
N ARG A 700 3.57 -39.55 9.34
CA ARG A 700 2.83 -38.57 10.15
C ARG A 700 1.53 -39.12 10.73
N ALA A 701 0.80 -39.95 10.00
CA ALA A 701 -0.39 -40.63 10.54
C ALA A 701 0.00 -41.67 11.60
N LEU A 702 1.11 -42.39 11.38
CA LEU A 702 1.59 -43.46 12.26
C LEU A 702 2.17 -42.99 13.60
N VAL A 703 2.77 -41.80 13.65
CA VAL A 703 3.45 -41.31 14.87
C VAL A 703 2.50 -41.16 16.07
N MET A 704 1.21 -40.98 15.81
CA MET A 704 0.14 -40.94 16.82
C MET A 704 -0.24 -42.33 17.36
N LYS A 705 0.38 -43.40 16.85
CA LYS A 705 0.09 -44.82 17.17
C LYS A 705 -1.42 -45.15 17.02
N PRO A 706 -2.04 -44.89 15.85
CA PRO A 706 -3.47 -45.09 15.66
C PRO A 706 -3.85 -46.58 15.65
N SER A 707 -5.08 -46.87 16.04
CA SER A 707 -5.68 -48.21 16.06
C SER A 707 -6.14 -48.68 14.68
N ILE A 708 -6.45 -47.73 13.79
CA ILE A 708 -6.86 -47.95 12.40
C ILE A 708 -6.34 -46.80 11.53
N ILE A 709 -5.90 -47.13 10.32
CA ILE A 709 -5.46 -46.14 9.33
C ILE A 709 -6.38 -46.15 8.11
N LEU A 710 -6.78 -44.96 7.72
CA LEU A 710 -7.63 -44.67 6.58
C LEU A 710 -6.78 -44.14 5.44
N PHE A 711 -6.84 -44.79 4.29
CA PHE A 711 -6.19 -44.32 3.06
C PHE A 711 -7.26 -43.91 2.05
N ASP A 712 -7.27 -42.64 1.68
CA ASP A 712 -8.18 -42.08 0.66
C ASP A 712 -7.38 -41.85 -0.62
N GLU A 713 -7.39 -42.84 -1.51
CA GLU A 713 -6.72 -42.78 -2.82
C GLU A 713 -5.24 -42.35 -2.74
N PRO A 714 -4.41 -43.09 -1.99
CA PRO A 714 -3.08 -42.61 -1.62
C PRO A 714 -2.09 -42.51 -2.80
N THR A 715 -2.42 -43.03 -3.98
CA THR A 715 -1.55 -43.05 -5.15
C THR A 715 -2.14 -42.30 -6.36
N SER A 716 -3.41 -41.89 -6.33
CA SER A 716 -4.09 -41.30 -7.51
C SER A 716 -3.50 -39.96 -7.98
N ALA A 717 -2.76 -39.25 -7.14
CA ALA A 717 -2.11 -37.98 -7.49
C ALA A 717 -0.61 -38.11 -7.76
N LEU A 718 -0.10 -39.34 -7.95
CA LEU A 718 1.32 -39.61 -8.18
C LEU A 718 1.57 -40.02 -9.64
N ASP A 719 2.76 -39.67 -10.13
CA ASP A 719 3.25 -40.21 -11.40
C ASP A 719 3.39 -41.74 -11.31
N PRO A 720 3.08 -42.51 -12.37
CA PRO A 720 3.09 -43.98 -12.34
C PRO A 720 4.39 -44.61 -11.82
N GLU A 721 5.53 -43.97 -12.07
CA GLU A 721 6.85 -44.41 -11.61
C GLU A 721 6.98 -44.42 -10.08
N LEU A 722 6.24 -43.56 -9.37
CA LEU A 722 6.32 -43.38 -7.92
C LEU A 722 5.25 -44.16 -7.14
N VAL A 723 4.29 -44.80 -7.83
CA VAL A 723 3.16 -45.51 -7.21
C VAL A 723 3.63 -46.72 -6.40
N ASN A 724 4.48 -47.56 -6.99
CA ASN A 724 4.95 -48.81 -6.37
C ASN A 724 5.70 -48.57 -5.06
N GLU A 725 6.47 -47.49 -5.00
CA GLU A 725 7.23 -47.04 -3.83
C GLU A 725 6.34 -46.70 -2.62
N VAL A 726 5.11 -46.25 -2.85
CA VAL A 726 4.13 -45.95 -1.79
C VAL A 726 3.35 -47.21 -1.44
N LEU A 727 2.90 -47.97 -2.45
CA LEU A 727 2.17 -49.22 -2.24
C LEU A 727 2.99 -50.26 -1.46
N SER A 728 4.30 -50.32 -1.67
CA SER A 728 5.19 -51.23 -0.91
C SER A 728 5.18 -50.94 0.59
N VAL A 729 5.16 -49.65 0.98
CA VAL A 729 5.07 -49.23 2.38
C VAL A 729 3.72 -49.64 2.97
N ILE A 730 2.62 -49.43 2.25
CA ILE A 730 1.28 -49.81 2.70
C ILE A 730 1.17 -51.33 2.85
N ALA A 731 1.72 -52.10 1.90
CA ALA A 731 1.78 -53.56 1.98
C ALA A 731 2.62 -54.05 3.18
N GLN A 732 3.71 -53.37 3.51
CA GLN A 732 4.50 -53.70 4.70
C GLN A 732 3.70 -53.49 5.98
N LEU A 733 3.00 -52.35 6.12
CA LEU A 733 2.13 -52.09 7.27
C LEU A 733 1.01 -53.13 7.39
N ALA A 734 0.49 -53.62 6.25
CA ALA A 734 -0.50 -54.70 6.21
C ALA A 734 0.05 -56.01 6.76
N ALA A 735 1.24 -56.40 6.32
CA ALA A 735 1.90 -57.62 6.78
C ALA A 735 2.20 -57.61 8.28
N GLU A 736 2.39 -56.42 8.87
CA GLU A 736 2.59 -56.23 10.31
C GLU A 736 1.29 -56.29 11.13
N GLY A 737 0.13 -56.47 10.49
CA GLY A 737 -1.16 -56.63 11.16
C GLY A 737 -1.84 -55.32 11.56
N MET A 738 -1.49 -54.20 10.91
CA MET A 738 -2.19 -52.92 11.09
C MET A 738 -3.63 -53.03 10.56
N THR A 739 -4.60 -52.46 11.29
CA THR A 739 -5.98 -52.34 10.77
C THR A 739 -6.03 -51.22 9.73
N MET A 740 -6.53 -51.50 8.53
CA MET A 740 -6.57 -50.52 7.45
C MET A 740 -7.87 -50.54 6.66
N LEU A 741 -8.32 -49.33 6.28
CA LEU A 741 -9.39 -49.11 5.31
C LEU A 741 -8.82 -48.31 4.14
N ILE A 742 -8.82 -48.88 2.94
CA ILE A 742 -8.10 -48.35 1.79
C ILE A 742 -9.08 -48.10 0.64
N VAL A 743 -9.36 -46.84 0.32
CA VAL A 743 -10.00 -46.47 -0.94
C VAL A 743 -8.92 -46.45 -2.02
N THR A 744 -9.08 -47.25 -3.06
CA THR A 744 -8.07 -47.35 -4.13
C THR A 744 -8.67 -47.75 -5.47
N HIS A 745 -8.01 -47.32 -6.54
CA HIS A 745 -8.24 -47.78 -7.90
C HIS A 745 -7.18 -48.81 -8.37
N GLU A 746 -6.17 -49.08 -7.54
CA GLU A 746 -5.11 -50.06 -7.81
C GLU A 746 -5.60 -51.49 -7.51
N MET A 747 -6.31 -52.12 -8.45
CA MET A 747 -6.97 -53.41 -8.23
C MET A 747 -5.98 -54.52 -7.86
N SER A 748 -4.88 -54.63 -8.58
CA SER A 748 -3.83 -55.62 -8.30
C SER A 748 -3.32 -55.54 -6.87
N PHE A 749 -3.20 -54.32 -6.33
CA PHE A 749 -2.82 -54.09 -4.95
C PHE A 749 -3.95 -54.46 -3.98
N ALA A 750 -5.19 -54.02 -4.26
CA ALA A 750 -6.35 -54.33 -3.43
C ALA A 750 -6.56 -55.83 -3.24
N PHE A 751 -6.48 -56.62 -4.32
CA PHE A 751 -6.61 -58.08 -4.28
C PHE A 751 -5.42 -58.77 -3.57
N LYS A 752 -4.23 -58.17 -3.60
CA LYS A 752 -3.03 -58.77 -3.00
C LYS A 752 -2.98 -58.58 -1.48
N VAL A 753 -3.41 -57.43 -0.98
CA VAL A 753 -3.15 -57.00 0.41
C VAL A 753 -4.40 -57.11 1.31
N SER A 754 -5.61 -57.07 0.74
CA SER A 754 -6.84 -57.01 1.53
C SER A 754 -7.34 -58.38 1.95
N ASN A 755 -7.91 -58.47 3.15
CA ASN A 755 -8.68 -59.63 3.59
C ASN A 755 -10.13 -59.57 3.13
N ARG A 756 -10.67 -58.35 2.94
CA ARG A 756 -12.03 -58.07 2.45
C ARG A 756 -11.99 -56.94 1.43
N ILE A 757 -12.87 -57.02 0.44
CA ILE A 757 -13.05 -55.98 -0.56
C ILE A 757 -14.51 -55.58 -0.58
N ILE A 758 -14.74 -54.28 -0.50
CA ILE A 758 -16.06 -53.66 -0.52
C ILE A 758 -16.25 -52.97 -1.86
N PHE A 759 -17.27 -53.37 -2.62
CA PHE A 759 -17.69 -52.68 -3.83
C PHE A 759 -18.86 -51.75 -3.51
N MET A 760 -18.62 -50.44 -3.67
CA MET A 760 -19.63 -49.40 -3.48
C MET A 760 -20.14 -48.85 -4.82
N GLU A 761 -21.45 -48.70 -4.93
CA GLU A 761 -22.12 -48.08 -6.08
C GLU A 761 -23.31 -47.23 -5.60
N ASN A 762 -23.54 -46.07 -6.20
CA ASN A 762 -24.71 -45.22 -5.92
C ASN A 762 -24.97 -44.88 -4.44
N GLY A 763 -23.91 -44.84 -3.63
CA GLY A 763 -23.98 -44.53 -2.19
C GLY A 763 -24.30 -45.73 -1.30
N GLU A 764 -24.28 -46.94 -1.83
CA GLU A 764 -24.58 -48.21 -1.12
C GLU A 764 -23.40 -49.18 -1.21
N ILE A 765 -23.30 -50.08 -0.23
CA ILE A 765 -22.40 -51.24 -0.31
C ILE A 765 -23.16 -52.35 -1.02
N ILE A 766 -22.65 -52.76 -2.20
CA ILE A 766 -23.27 -53.80 -3.03
C ILE A 766 -22.65 -55.17 -2.72
N HIS A 767 -21.32 -55.21 -2.57
CA HIS A 767 -20.59 -56.41 -2.13
C HIS A 767 -19.62 -56.08 -1.00
N ASP A 768 -19.46 -57.01 -0.07
CA ASP A 768 -18.51 -56.97 1.03
C ASP A 768 -18.04 -58.40 1.29
N ASP A 769 -16.96 -58.78 0.61
CA ASP A 769 -16.59 -60.18 0.47
C ASP A 769 -15.07 -60.38 0.40
N SER A 770 -14.63 -61.65 0.45
CA SER A 770 -13.21 -61.97 0.27
C SER A 770 -12.73 -61.62 -1.16
N PRO A 771 -11.43 -61.29 -1.36
CA PRO A 771 -10.87 -61.01 -2.69
C PRO A 771 -11.18 -62.09 -3.73
N ASP A 772 -11.12 -63.37 -3.35
CA ASP A 772 -11.41 -64.50 -4.24
C ASP A 772 -12.89 -64.58 -4.63
N ALA A 773 -13.80 -64.25 -3.70
CA ALA A 773 -15.23 -64.20 -3.96
C ALA A 773 -15.60 -63.04 -4.89
N ILE A 774 -15.03 -61.85 -4.65
CA ILE A 774 -15.21 -60.67 -5.51
C ILE A 774 -14.75 -60.96 -6.94
N ARG A 775 -13.60 -61.62 -7.12
CA ARG A 775 -13.07 -61.97 -8.46
C ARG A 775 -13.98 -62.97 -9.20
N LYS A 776 -14.60 -63.90 -8.47
CA LYS A 776 -15.51 -64.93 -9.03
C LYS A 776 -16.98 -64.49 -9.09
N SER A 777 -17.30 -63.26 -8.69
CA SER A 777 -18.68 -62.78 -8.63
C SER A 777 -19.33 -62.77 -10.01
N SER A 778 -20.59 -63.20 -10.09
CA SER A 778 -21.40 -63.17 -11.32
C SER A 778 -22.12 -61.82 -11.54
N ASP A 779 -21.92 -60.85 -10.66
CA ASP A 779 -22.51 -59.51 -10.79
C ASP A 779 -21.90 -58.76 -11.99
N LYS A 780 -22.75 -58.49 -12.99
CA LYS A 780 -22.36 -57.79 -14.21
C LYS A 780 -21.78 -56.41 -13.96
N ARG A 781 -22.25 -55.68 -12.94
CA ARG A 781 -21.78 -54.31 -12.65
C ARG A 781 -20.37 -54.32 -12.06
N LEU A 782 -20.13 -55.23 -11.12
CA LEU A 782 -18.80 -55.44 -10.55
C LEU A 782 -17.81 -55.90 -11.62
N GLN A 783 -18.19 -56.87 -12.46
CA GLN A 783 -17.33 -57.35 -13.56
C GLN A 783 -17.03 -56.24 -14.58
N GLN A 784 -18.03 -55.41 -14.91
CA GLN A 784 -17.83 -54.26 -15.79
C GLN A 784 -16.84 -53.25 -15.20
N PHE A 785 -16.94 -52.95 -13.90
CA PHE A 785 -16.01 -52.05 -13.21
C PHE A 785 -14.58 -52.63 -13.17
N LEU A 786 -14.43 -53.91 -12.86
CA LEU A 786 -13.11 -54.57 -12.81
C LEU A 786 -12.44 -54.56 -14.18
N ASN A 787 -13.16 -54.90 -15.26
CA ASN A 787 -12.63 -54.88 -16.63
C ASN A 787 -12.20 -53.48 -17.08
N GLN A 788 -12.88 -52.43 -16.61
CA GLN A 788 -12.50 -51.05 -16.90
C GLN A 788 -11.23 -50.59 -16.17
N CYS A 789 -10.86 -51.25 -15.07
CA CYS A 789 -9.66 -50.91 -14.29
C CYS A 789 -8.44 -51.77 -14.65
N GLU A 790 -8.63 -52.90 -15.35
CA GLU A 790 -7.55 -53.76 -15.85
C GLU A 790 -6.95 -53.28 -17.18
N HIS A 791 -7.59 -52.31 -17.84
CA HIS A 791 -7.14 -51.61 -19.05
C HIS A 791 -6.74 -50.18 -18.72
#